data_AF-A0A2D5PFD9-F1
#
_entry.id   AF-A0A2D5PFD9-F1
#
_cell.length_a   1.000
_cell.length_b   1.000
_cell.length_c   1.000
_cell.angle_alpha   90.00
_cell.angle_beta   90.00
_cell.angle_gamma   90.00
#
_symmetry.space_group_name_H-M   'P 1'
#
loop_
_entity.id
_entity.type
_entity.pdbx_description
1 polymer ?
#
loop_
_entity_poly.entity_id
_entity_poly.type
_entity_poly.pdbx_seq_one_letter_code
_entity_poly.pdbx_strand_id
1 'polypeptide(L)'
;MSSHGKKPARTVVYYSRISIWLALLFITAGMAVQSIQVNLFTQSDVDKVFANAMAEQMAHSLSLRLQDTIRLQLAASNHPQTLDALENGNSQWKATLRQFMPGATSLSLIKRRNAMGMQRSHGYAVQQLVSRTLNGAAMRFEAVTRDGKTAFYWASPVRNAEKRIVGVLLAEYGPQWLSQFQSGATDTLGQVVVSQFVDDDREHGLEIFRAGNEPESRGTMVTYPINDYWYLTYIPSDKRPQLELLPLITPWLVALAATLFGLFVMLALQKRAILQNQLKLLTYVRSLSRSGEDSPPKFTLRVFYELADAMRHLFATMRPAGSEGAQPQTRQRMDIPLQQPQRKPRTQAATPSSLGSGMMVEEVSEEVTEIAPHIFRAYDIRGIVGEDLTEDTVYWIGRALGAEVQARGSKKICLAWDGRHSSPSLAEATCKGLVESGCTVLRLGAQPTGLMYFATHETDASAGVVITGSHNPSAYNGLKIVIDHQPLAGDELMALYHKIRRNDLPRGQGSVEQRQLDTAYLERIEGDIQIGRDLKIVVDAGNGIAGPLAQRLINDLNIEADYLFCDVDGSFPNHHPDPGRPENLTDLQDRIKATGADLGLAFDGDGDRVMLVDNTGKIIWPDRLLMLLVQDILPRNPGRDVIFDVKSSRHLTGFISRHGGRPTMTATGHSLMKRKMAETKAVVGGEFSGHIYIAERWYGFDDGLYTAARVLEILSLRDEPVSDVFAALPEDVSTPELTIETDEARKFAIIEALTTDEELTRGARLFTTDGLRIEFSTGWGLIRPSNTTPSLTLRFAGDSEQTIASMQQRMKQALTRHAPELKVPF
;
A
#
# COMPACT_ATOMS: atom_id res chain seq x y z
N MET A 1 -64.67 36.22 77.11
CA MET A 1 -63.72 35.84 76.03
C MET A 1 -62.87 34.68 76.53
N SER A 2 -62.62 33.64 75.74
CA SER A 2 -61.79 32.49 76.14
C SER A 2 -60.66 32.25 75.14
N SER A 3 -59.42 32.16 75.62
CA SER A 3 -58.21 32.01 74.80
C SER A 3 -57.79 30.54 74.70
N HIS A 4 -58.46 29.77 73.83
CA HIS A 4 -57.97 28.43 73.47
C HIS A 4 -56.71 28.56 72.59
N GLY A 5 -55.58 28.04 73.08
CA GLY A 5 -54.28 28.13 72.40
C GLY A 5 -54.20 27.23 71.17
N LYS A 6 -53.88 27.79 70.00
CA LYS A 6 -53.64 27.00 68.77
C LYS A 6 -52.51 25.97 68.99
N LYS A 7 -52.73 24.71 68.61
CA LYS A 7 -51.70 23.66 68.63
C LYS A 7 -50.45 24.08 67.84
N PRO A 8 -49.23 23.95 68.38
CA PRO A 8 -48.01 24.33 67.67
C PRO A 8 -47.68 23.33 66.55
N ALA A 9 -47.31 23.85 65.38
CA ALA A 9 -47.07 23.02 64.18
C ALA A 9 -45.73 22.28 64.16
N ARG A 10 -44.75 22.67 65.00
CA ARG A 10 -43.41 22.07 64.99
C ARG A 10 -43.37 20.75 65.76
N THR A 11 -42.95 19.69 65.07
CA THR A 11 -42.62 18.38 65.62
C THR A 11 -41.10 18.25 65.78
N VAL A 12 -40.61 17.18 66.42
CA VAL A 12 -39.16 16.90 66.45
C VAL A 12 -38.63 16.63 65.03
N VAL A 13 -39.40 15.91 64.22
CA VAL A 13 -39.12 15.57 62.80
C VAL A 13 -38.90 16.83 61.94
N TYR A 14 -39.48 17.97 62.29
CA TYR A 14 -39.26 19.25 61.59
C TYR A 14 -37.78 19.67 61.61
N TYR A 15 -37.09 19.52 62.76
CA TYR A 15 -35.68 19.86 62.89
C TYR A 15 -34.81 18.88 62.11
N SER A 16 -35.09 17.57 62.19
CA SER A 16 -34.38 16.54 61.43
C SER A 16 -34.49 16.75 59.90
N ARG A 17 -35.68 17.11 59.40
CA ARG A 17 -35.88 17.44 57.98
C ARG A 17 -35.06 18.65 57.53
N ILE A 18 -34.99 19.71 58.34
CA ILE A 18 -34.16 20.89 58.02
C ILE A 18 -32.67 20.52 57.99
N SER A 19 -32.17 19.72 58.93
CA SER A 19 -30.78 19.26 58.92
C SER A 19 -30.43 18.46 57.66
N ILE A 20 -31.34 17.61 57.17
CA ILE A 20 -31.15 16.85 55.93
C ILE A 20 -31.08 17.79 54.72
N TRP A 21 -32.00 18.75 54.60
CA TRP A 21 -31.98 19.73 53.51
C TRP A 21 -30.73 20.62 53.54
N LEU A 22 -30.24 20.99 54.73
CA LEU A 22 -29.01 21.79 54.88
C LEU A 22 -27.77 21.00 54.42
N ALA A 23 -27.69 19.72 54.78
CA ALA A 23 -26.61 18.83 54.34
C ALA A 23 -26.63 18.61 52.81
N LEU A 24 -27.81 18.35 52.25
CA LEU A 24 -27.98 18.24 50.79
C LEU A 24 -27.53 19.52 50.08
N LEU A 25 -27.89 20.70 50.59
CA LEU A 25 -27.49 21.99 50.01
C LEU A 25 -25.96 22.16 49.98
N PHE A 26 -25.25 21.88 51.08
CA PHE A 26 -23.79 21.96 51.10
C PHE A 26 -23.09 20.92 50.22
N ILE A 27 -23.62 19.69 50.15
CA ILE A 27 -23.11 18.65 49.24
C ILE A 27 -23.30 19.07 47.78
N THR A 28 -24.49 19.57 47.40
CA THR A 28 -24.73 20.04 46.03
C THR A 28 -23.91 21.28 45.67
N ALA A 29 -23.64 22.19 46.62
CA ALA A 29 -22.73 23.31 46.41
C ALA A 29 -21.28 22.83 46.19
N GLY A 30 -20.82 21.84 46.96
CA GLY A 30 -19.51 21.19 46.75
C GLY A 30 -19.40 20.53 45.37
N MET A 31 -20.44 19.79 44.95
CA MET A 31 -20.51 19.20 43.61
C MET A 31 -20.51 20.25 42.49
N ALA A 32 -21.21 21.38 42.67
CA ALA A 32 -21.24 22.46 41.69
C ALA A 32 -19.87 23.15 41.55
N VAL A 33 -19.20 23.45 42.67
CA VAL A 33 -17.84 24.01 42.66
C VAL A 33 -16.84 23.03 42.03
N GLN A 34 -16.91 21.73 42.39
CA GLN A 34 -16.10 20.69 41.79
C GLN A 34 -16.34 20.59 40.27
N SER A 35 -17.59 20.64 39.82
CA SER A 35 -17.94 20.57 38.40
C SER A 35 -17.42 21.79 37.63
N ILE A 36 -17.46 22.98 38.23
CA ILE A 36 -16.90 24.20 37.64
C ILE A 36 -15.36 24.11 37.56
N GLN A 37 -14.69 23.65 38.62
CA GLN A 37 -13.24 23.44 38.60
C GLN A 37 -12.82 22.39 37.56
N VAL A 38 -13.46 21.21 37.53
CA VAL A 38 -13.14 20.15 36.56
C VAL A 38 -13.32 20.66 35.12
N ASN A 39 -14.38 21.42 34.86
CA ASN A 39 -14.65 21.99 33.52
C ASN A 39 -13.77 23.21 33.17
N LEU A 40 -12.98 23.74 34.11
CA LEU A 40 -11.96 24.78 33.90
C LEU A 40 -10.52 24.21 33.84
N PHE A 41 -10.32 22.96 34.27
CA PHE A 41 -9.01 22.33 34.42
C PHE A 41 -8.91 20.98 33.69
N THR A 42 -9.56 20.81 32.52
CA THR A 42 -9.29 19.68 31.62
C THR A 42 -7.90 19.83 30.98
N GLN A 43 -6.86 19.39 31.70
CA GLN A 43 -5.46 19.48 31.25
C GLN A 43 -5.24 18.89 29.85
N SER A 44 -6.00 17.85 29.47
CA SER A 44 -5.97 17.26 28.13
C SER A 44 -6.25 18.23 26.99
N ASP A 45 -7.06 19.25 27.24
CA ASP A 45 -7.56 20.16 26.21
C ASP A 45 -6.66 21.39 26.13
N VAL A 46 -6.15 21.85 27.29
CA VAL A 46 -5.07 22.85 27.36
C VAL A 46 -3.81 22.33 26.68
N ASP A 47 -3.43 21.07 26.93
CA ASP A 47 -2.27 20.43 26.28
C ASP A 47 -2.44 20.34 24.76
N LYS A 48 -3.63 19.95 24.26
CA LYS A 48 -3.94 19.94 22.83
C LYS A 48 -3.86 21.32 22.20
N VAL A 49 -4.47 22.33 22.83
CA VAL A 49 -4.48 23.71 22.31
C VAL A 49 -3.06 24.29 22.30
N PHE A 50 -2.26 24.05 23.34
CA PHE A 50 -0.86 24.47 23.38
C PHE A 50 0.00 23.76 22.34
N ALA A 51 -0.13 22.43 22.21
CA ALA A 51 0.62 21.66 21.22
C ALA A 51 0.26 22.04 19.78
N ASN A 52 -1.03 22.32 19.50
CA ASN A 52 -1.49 22.84 18.22
C ASN A 52 -0.86 24.21 17.92
N ALA A 53 -0.96 25.18 18.84
CA ALA A 53 -0.42 26.52 18.63
C ALA A 53 1.11 26.52 18.43
N MET A 54 1.84 25.68 19.17
CA MET A 54 3.29 25.50 18.97
C MET A 54 3.61 24.88 17.61
N ALA A 55 2.92 23.80 17.22
CA ALA A 55 3.13 23.14 15.93
C ALA A 55 2.84 24.08 14.75
N GLU A 56 1.71 24.81 14.81
CA GLU A 56 1.31 25.81 13.81
C GLU A 56 2.33 26.95 13.69
N GLN A 57 2.74 27.55 14.83
CA GLN A 57 3.74 28.62 14.83
C GLN A 57 5.09 28.16 14.23
N MET A 58 5.55 26.96 14.56
CA MET A 58 6.81 26.43 14.05
C MET A 58 6.73 26.04 12.58
N ALA A 59 5.63 25.42 12.14
CA ALA A 59 5.39 25.08 10.74
C ALA A 59 5.26 26.34 9.86
N HIS A 60 4.56 27.38 10.34
CA HIS A 60 4.44 28.66 9.64
C HIS A 60 5.80 29.37 9.49
N SER A 61 6.62 29.40 10.55
CA SER A 61 7.98 29.95 10.51
C SER A 61 8.88 29.22 9.51
N LEU A 62 8.79 27.89 9.45
CA LEU A 62 9.52 27.06 8.47
C LEU A 62 9.00 27.27 7.04
N SER A 63 7.69 27.40 6.85
CA SER A 63 7.07 27.68 5.54
C SER A 63 7.49 29.06 4.99
N LEU A 64 7.51 30.11 5.83
CA LEU A 64 8.03 31.43 5.45
C LEU A 64 9.49 31.36 5.01
N ARG A 65 10.35 30.67 5.77
CA ARG A 65 11.78 30.54 5.44
C ARG A 65 12.03 29.72 4.17
N LEU A 66 11.18 28.72 3.91
CA LEU A 66 11.18 27.98 2.65
C LEU A 66 10.81 28.90 1.49
N GLN A 67 9.72 29.68 1.60
CA GLN A 67 9.30 30.66 0.58
C GLN A 67 10.39 31.70 0.28
N ASP A 68 11.08 32.21 1.31
CA ASP A 68 12.20 33.14 1.12
C ASP A 68 13.40 32.51 0.39
N THR A 69 13.72 31.25 0.71
CA THR A 69 14.79 30.50 0.05
C THR A 69 14.45 30.27 -1.43
N ILE A 70 13.21 29.86 -1.73
CA ILE A 70 12.67 29.69 -3.09
C ILE A 70 12.73 31.01 -3.87
N ARG A 71 12.32 32.12 -3.26
CA ARG A 71 12.33 33.46 -3.86
C ARG A 71 13.74 33.91 -4.25
N LEU A 72 14.72 33.74 -3.36
CA LEU A 72 16.11 34.08 -3.62
C LEU A 72 16.70 33.22 -4.75
N GLN A 73 16.42 31.91 -4.77
CA GLN A 73 16.93 31.04 -5.82
C GLN A 73 16.29 31.28 -7.19
N LEU A 74 14.99 31.62 -7.24
CA LEU A 74 14.33 32.02 -8.48
C LEU A 74 14.85 33.37 -9.01
N ALA A 75 15.17 34.32 -8.13
CA ALA A 75 15.85 35.55 -8.54
C ALA A 75 17.24 35.26 -9.11
N ALA A 76 17.97 34.31 -8.51
CA ALA A 76 19.29 33.89 -8.97
C ALA A 76 19.24 33.12 -10.30
N SER A 77 18.29 32.20 -10.52
CA SER A 77 18.22 31.39 -11.75
C SER A 77 17.79 32.17 -12.98
N ASN A 78 16.95 33.20 -12.78
CA ASN A 78 16.49 34.09 -13.85
C ASN A 78 17.42 35.31 -14.08
N HIS A 79 18.51 35.46 -13.32
CA HIS A 79 19.44 36.56 -13.52
C HIS A 79 20.25 36.39 -14.83
N PRO A 80 20.41 37.43 -15.68
CA PRO A 80 21.07 37.28 -16.99
C PRO A 80 22.49 36.72 -16.92
N GLN A 81 23.26 37.06 -15.89
CA GLN A 81 24.62 36.53 -15.71
C GLN A 81 24.65 35.04 -15.33
N THR A 82 23.54 34.46 -14.89
CA THR A 82 23.42 33.01 -14.65
C THR A 82 23.32 32.22 -15.95
N LEU A 83 22.69 32.79 -16.98
CA LEU A 83 22.71 32.24 -18.34
C LEU A 83 24.13 32.32 -18.93
N ASP A 84 24.79 33.48 -18.86
CA ASP A 84 26.19 33.65 -19.28
C ASP A 84 27.15 32.68 -18.55
N ALA A 85 27.02 32.53 -17.23
CA ALA A 85 27.85 31.63 -16.45
C ALA A 85 27.58 30.14 -16.73
N LEU A 86 26.36 29.79 -17.16
CA LEU A 86 26.02 28.46 -17.63
C LEU A 86 26.63 28.22 -19.02
N GLU A 87 26.42 29.12 -19.97
CA GLU A 87 26.82 28.96 -21.37
C GLU A 87 28.33 29.09 -21.57
N ASN A 88 28.91 30.22 -21.12
CA ASN A 88 30.29 30.66 -21.37
C ASN A 88 31.27 30.38 -20.21
N GLY A 89 30.77 29.91 -19.06
CA GLY A 89 31.62 29.43 -17.96
C GLY A 89 32.16 30.52 -17.01
N ASN A 90 31.48 31.65 -16.90
CA ASN A 90 31.87 32.80 -16.05
C ASN A 90 32.07 32.43 -14.56
N SER A 91 33.34 32.29 -14.15
CA SER A 91 33.74 31.95 -12.77
C SER A 91 33.44 33.05 -11.74
N GLN A 92 33.43 34.33 -12.15
CA GLN A 92 33.23 35.45 -11.23
C GLN A 92 31.79 35.49 -10.73
N TRP A 93 30.82 35.27 -11.63
CA TRP A 93 29.41 35.22 -11.24
C TRP A 93 29.09 34.11 -10.24
N LYS A 94 29.77 32.96 -10.30
CA LYS A 94 29.62 31.87 -9.31
C LYS A 94 30.00 32.29 -7.88
N ALA A 95 30.92 33.25 -7.72
CA ALA A 95 31.23 33.83 -6.41
C ALA A 95 30.12 34.78 -5.94
N THR A 96 29.56 35.59 -6.84
CA THR A 96 28.43 36.50 -6.52
C THR A 96 27.14 35.74 -6.19
N LEU A 97 26.85 34.63 -6.89
CA LEU A 97 25.70 33.76 -6.58
C LEU A 97 25.69 33.26 -5.12
N ARG A 98 26.86 32.99 -4.53
CA ARG A 98 26.98 32.61 -3.09
C ARG A 98 26.61 33.75 -2.14
N GLN A 99 26.68 35.01 -2.58
CA GLN A 99 26.23 36.16 -1.79
C GLN A 99 24.71 36.37 -1.89
N PHE A 100 24.09 35.99 -3.02
CA PHE A 100 22.64 36.02 -3.20
C PHE A 100 21.87 34.89 -2.49
N MET A 101 22.52 33.74 -2.23
CA MET A 101 21.92 32.56 -1.58
C MET A 101 22.63 32.25 -0.23
N PRO A 102 22.43 33.09 0.81
CA PRO A 102 23.07 32.91 2.11
C PRO A 102 22.65 31.59 2.78
N GLY A 103 23.64 30.75 3.09
CA GLY A 103 23.44 29.43 3.69
C GLY A 103 23.56 28.26 2.71
N ALA A 104 23.69 28.50 1.41
CA ALA A 104 24.04 27.45 0.44
C ALA A 104 25.49 26.97 0.67
N THR A 105 25.69 25.66 0.83
CA THR A 105 27.01 25.03 0.96
C THR A 105 27.68 24.82 -0.40
N SER A 106 26.89 24.48 -1.43
CA SER A 106 27.35 24.30 -2.80
C SER A 106 26.38 24.90 -3.82
N LEU A 107 26.89 25.28 -4.98
CA LEU A 107 26.13 25.84 -6.10
C LEU A 107 26.70 25.29 -7.41
N SER A 108 25.83 24.66 -8.21
CA SER A 108 26.18 23.99 -9.47
C SER A 108 25.31 24.51 -10.61
N LEU A 109 25.96 24.89 -11.72
CA LEU A 109 25.29 25.22 -12.98
C LEU A 109 25.46 24.05 -13.94
N ILE A 110 24.33 23.43 -14.29
CA ILE A 110 24.27 22.14 -14.98
C ILE A 110 23.58 22.35 -16.34
N LYS A 111 24.32 22.19 -17.45
CA LYS A 111 23.71 22.13 -18.80
C LYS A 111 22.88 20.86 -18.93
N ARG A 112 21.83 20.82 -19.78
CA ARG A 112 20.97 19.63 -19.98
C ARG A 112 21.79 18.33 -20.13
N ARG A 113 22.77 18.29 -21.05
CA ARG A 113 23.69 17.15 -21.28
C ARG A 113 24.56 16.74 -20.07
N ASN A 114 24.75 17.65 -19.11
CA ASN A 114 25.61 17.46 -17.93
C ASN A 114 24.81 16.98 -16.69
N ALA A 115 23.48 16.87 -16.76
CA ALA A 115 22.66 16.33 -15.67
C ALA A 115 22.73 14.80 -15.57
N MET A 116 22.95 14.14 -16.70
CA MET A 116 23.10 12.70 -16.79
C MET A 116 24.41 12.27 -16.11
N GLY A 117 24.36 11.21 -15.31
CA GLY A 117 25.49 10.74 -14.52
C GLY A 117 25.72 11.50 -13.21
N MET A 118 24.91 12.52 -12.88
CA MET A 118 24.97 13.18 -11.57
C MET A 118 24.76 12.22 -10.40
N GLN A 119 24.08 11.09 -10.60
CA GLN A 119 23.92 10.04 -9.58
C GLN A 119 25.24 9.59 -8.96
N ARG A 120 26.33 9.45 -9.74
CA ARG A 120 27.65 9.05 -9.21
C ARG A 120 28.29 10.09 -8.28
N SER A 121 27.82 11.34 -8.33
CA SER A 121 28.39 12.47 -7.56
C SER A 121 27.44 13.04 -6.51
N HIS A 122 26.12 12.88 -6.67
CA HIS A 122 25.08 13.47 -5.82
C HIS A 122 23.92 12.51 -5.42
N GLY A 123 23.87 11.29 -5.97
CA GLY A 123 22.79 10.31 -5.71
C GLY A 123 21.57 10.44 -6.64
N TYR A 124 20.68 9.43 -6.61
CA TYR A 124 19.55 9.33 -7.56
C TYR A 124 18.57 10.49 -7.43
N ALA A 125 18.11 10.79 -6.21
CA ALA A 125 17.14 11.85 -5.95
C ALA A 125 17.60 13.22 -6.50
N VAL A 126 18.88 13.56 -6.37
CA VAL A 126 19.41 14.84 -6.90
C VAL A 126 19.44 14.83 -8.43
N GLN A 127 19.77 13.71 -9.08
CA GLN A 127 19.66 13.59 -10.54
C GLN A 127 18.19 13.72 -10.98
N GLN A 128 17.27 13.01 -10.32
CA GLN A 128 15.83 13.04 -10.62
C GLN A 128 15.25 14.46 -10.46
N LEU A 129 15.60 15.18 -9.37
CA LEU A 129 15.21 16.57 -9.14
C LEU A 129 15.72 17.52 -10.25
N VAL A 130 16.96 17.35 -10.69
CA VAL A 130 17.54 18.12 -11.81
C VAL A 130 16.83 17.78 -13.13
N SER A 131 16.57 16.51 -13.42
CA SER A 131 15.91 16.07 -14.66
C SER A 131 14.45 16.49 -14.74
N ARG A 132 13.67 16.35 -13.65
CA ARG A 132 12.31 16.92 -13.53
C ARG A 132 12.31 18.43 -13.81
N THR A 133 13.32 19.15 -13.33
CA THR A 133 13.48 20.59 -13.57
C THR A 133 13.86 20.91 -15.03
N LEU A 134 14.66 20.07 -15.69
CA LEU A 134 15.00 20.18 -17.12
C LEU A 134 13.81 19.92 -18.05
N ASN A 135 12.87 19.07 -17.61
CA ASN A 135 11.62 18.76 -18.33
C ASN A 135 10.48 19.73 -17.97
N GLY A 136 10.71 20.66 -17.04
CA GLY A 136 9.79 21.76 -16.72
C GLY A 136 8.73 21.45 -15.65
N ALA A 137 8.88 20.35 -14.92
CA ALA A 137 8.00 19.99 -13.81
C ALA A 137 8.09 20.99 -12.63
N ALA A 138 7.17 20.86 -11.67
CA ALA A 138 7.14 21.68 -10.46
C ALA A 138 8.44 21.55 -9.63
N MET A 139 9.01 22.69 -9.22
CA MET A 139 10.24 22.74 -8.43
C MET A 139 9.97 22.34 -6.97
N ARG A 140 10.78 21.43 -6.42
CA ARG A 140 10.68 20.92 -5.04
C ARG A 140 11.97 21.21 -4.24
N PHE A 141 11.85 21.36 -2.92
CA PHE A 141 12.96 21.51 -1.97
C PHE A 141 13.11 20.18 -1.22
N GLU A 142 14.06 19.36 -1.64
CA GLU A 142 14.10 17.96 -1.23
C GLU A 142 15.27 17.70 -0.28
N ALA A 143 14.98 17.07 0.86
CA ALA A 143 15.98 16.54 1.76
C ALA A 143 16.49 15.19 1.21
N VAL A 144 17.80 15.07 1.02
CA VAL A 144 18.46 13.86 0.52
C VAL A 144 19.50 13.41 1.54
N THR A 145 19.34 12.19 2.05
CA THR A 145 20.30 11.58 2.97
C THR A 145 21.43 10.92 2.19
N ARG A 146 22.67 11.34 2.47
CA ARG A 146 23.90 10.86 1.85
C ARG A 146 24.96 10.65 2.92
N ASP A 147 25.69 9.53 2.87
CA ASP A 147 26.84 9.25 3.76
C ASP A 147 26.51 9.46 5.26
N GLY A 148 25.26 9.15 5.66
CA GLY A 148 24.74 9.34 7.01
C GLY A 148 24.36 10.78 7.39
N LYS A 149 24.26 11.71 6.42
CA LYS A 149 23.97 13.13 6.63
C LYS A 149 22.86 13.62 5.71
N THR A 150 21.92 14.38 6.25
CA THR A 150 20.89 15.07 5.47
C THR A 150 21.46 16.34 4.83
N ALA A 151 21.33 16.47 3.51
CA ALA A 151 21.59 17.69 2.75
C ALA A 151 20.33 18.09 1.98
N PHE A 152 20.11 19.38 1.80
CA PHE A 152 18.91 19.90 1.13
C PHE A 152 19.26 20.37 -0.28
N TYR A 153 18.46 19.98 -1.26
CA TYR A 153 18.67 20.35 -2.65
C TYR A 153 17.48 21.12 -3.21
N TRP A 154 17.78 22.16 -4.00
CA TRP A 154 16.80 22.87 -4.81
C TRP A 154 17.35 23.07 -6.22
N ALA A 155 16.58 22.63 -7.21
CA ALA A 155 16.85 22.85 -8.62
C ALA A 155 15.92 23.94 -9.16
N SER A 156 16.50 24.97 -9.78
CA SER A 156 15.74 25.97 -10.55
C SER A 156 16.15 25.96 -12.02
N PRO A 157 15.20 26.10 -12.96
CA PRO A 157 15.50 26.15 -14.38
C PRO A 157 16.22 27.47 -14.71
N VAL A 158 17.30 27.36 -15.48
CA VAL A 158 17.94 28.49 -16.17
C VAL A 158 17.35 28.54 -17.58
N ARG A 159 16.77 29.68 -17.94
CA ARG A 159 16.04 29.88 -19.18
C ARG A 159 16.77 30.86 -20.11
N ASN A 160 16.68 30.61 -21.41
CA ASN A 160 17.17 31.53 -22.43
C ASN A 160 16.13 32.63 -22.76
N ALA A 161 16.42 33.49 -23.73
CA ALA A 161 15.54 34.60 -24.13
C ALA A 161 14.17 34.11 -24.63
N GLU A 162 14.11 32.97 -25.31
CA GLU A 162 12.89 32.29 -25.78
C GLU A 162 12.17 31.50 -24.67
N LYS A 163 12.57 31.68 -23.40
CA LYS A 163 12.06 31.01 -22.19
C LYS A 163 12.27 29.49 -22.15
N ARG A 164 13.00 28.91 -23.10
CA ARG A 164 13.36 27.48 -23.13
C ARG A 164 14.34 27.16 -22.00
N ILE A 165 14.21 25.98 -21.39
CA ILE A 165 15.08 25.54 -20.30
C ILE A 165 16.37 24.98 -20.91
N VAL A 166 17.50 25.63 -20.65
CA VAL A 166 18.83 25.25 -21.20
C VAL A 166 19.74 24.59 -20.16
N GLY A 167 19.40 24.73 -18.87
CA GLY A 167 20.11 24.11 -17.77
C GLY A 167 19.43 24.34 -16.43
N VAL A 168 20.11 23.98 -15.35
CA VAL A 168 19.63 24.06 -13.97
C VAL A 168 20.66 24.75 -13.08
N LEU A 169 20.19 25.64 -12.21
CA LEU A 169 20.90 26.12 -11.04
C LEU A 169 20.49 25.24 -9.86
N LEU A 170 21.36 24.28 -9.52
CA LEU A 170 21.23 23.44 -8.34
C LEU A 170 21.96 24.12 -7.17
N ALA A 171 21.26 24.28 -6.06
CA ALA A 171 21.89 24.62 -4.78
C ALA A 171 21.81 23.45 -3.82
N GLU A 172 22.85 23.32 -3.02
CA GLU A 172 22.91 22.46 -1.83
C GLU A 172 22.90 23.37 -0.61
N TYR A 173 22.08 23.06 0.40
CA TYR A 173 22.10 23.70 1.71
C TYR A 173 22.42 22.64 2.78
N GLY A 174 23.37 22.95 3.66
CA GLY A 174 23.74 22.07 4.76
C GLY A 174 22.77 22.11 5.95
N PRO A 175 22.92 21.25 6.97
CA PRO A 175 22.03 21.20 8.14
C PRO A 175 21.98 22.51 8.95
N GLN A 176 22.96 23.41 8.78
CA GLN A 176 22.92 24.77 9.32
C GLN A 176 21.73 25.59 8.80
N TRP A 177 21.13 25.23 7.65
CA TRP A 177 19.88 25.83 7.19
C TRP A 177 18.73 25.60 8.18
N LEU A 178 18.75 24.58 9.05
CA LEU A 178 17.75 24.40 10.12
C LEU A 178 18.17 24.93 11.51
N SER A 179 19.36 25.52 11.65
CA SER A 179 19.91 25.95 12.95
C SER A 179 18.99 26.90 13.75
N GLN A 180 18.30 27.84 13.10
CA GLN A 180 17.37 28.77 13.77
C GLN A 180 16.16 28.08 14.42
N PHE A 181 15.82 26.86 14.00
CA PHE A 181 14.74 26.07 14.60
C PHE A 181 15.22 25.23 15.79
N GLN A 182 16.52 24.92 15.88
CA GLN A 182 17.10 24.21 17.04
C GLN A 182 16.93 25.01 18.33
N SER A 183 17.08 26.34 18.26
CA SER A 183 16.84 27.26 19.39
C SER A 183 15.38 27.34 19.86
N GLY A 184 14.42 26.78 19.11
CA GLY A 184 13.00 26.72 19.51
C GLY A 184 12.62 25.49 20.33
N ALA A 185 13.47 24.45 20.34
CA ALA A 185 13.17 23.15 20.97
C ALA A 185 14.10 22.88 22.15
N THR A 186 13.79 23.48 23.31
CA THR A 186 14.49 23.25 24.58
C THR A 186 13.85 22.12 25.41
N ASP A 187 14.62 21.52 26.32
CA ASP A 187 14.20 20.49 27.30
C ASP A 187 12.86 20.77 28.00
N THR A 188 12.54 22.05 28.19
CA THR A 188 11.36 22.58 28.87
C THR A 188 10.11 22.64 28.00
N LEU A 189 10.24 22.60 26.67
CA LEU A 189 9.13 22.76 25.72
C LEU A 189 8.68 21.41 25.17
N GLY A 190 9.58 20.65 24.55
CA GLY A 190 9.25 19.37 23.92
C GLY A 190 10.20 18.98 22.79
N GLN A 191 9.83 17.92 22.08
CA GLN A 191 10.50 17.48 20.86
C GLN A 191 9.79 17.99 19.61
N VAL A 192 10.59 18.33 18.60
CA VAL A 192 10.15 18.67 17.25
C VAL A 192 10.81 17.70 16.29
N VAL A 193 10.02 17.09 15.41
CA VAL A 193 10.47 16.25 14.29
C VAL A 193 9.92 16.85 13.00
N VAL A 194 10.71 16.92 11.94
CA VAL A 194 10.24 17.29 10.60
C VAL A 194 10.50 16.12 9.66
N SER A 195 9.48 15.71 8.92
CA SER A 195 9.54 14.56 7.99
C SER A 195 9.13 14.95 6.58
N GLN A 196 9.83 14.37 5.59
CA GLN A 196 9.47 14.43 4.17
C GLN A 196 8.84 13.10 3.76
N PHE A 197 7.68 13.16 3.12
CA PHE A 197 7.08 12.02 2.43
C PHE A 197 7.26 12.25 0.92
N VAL A 198 7.49 11.19 0.16
CA VAL A 198 7.68 11.27 -1.30
C VAL A 198 6.60 10.43 -1.96
N ASP A 199 5.73 11.12 -2.70
CA ASP A 199 4.75 10.55 -3.63
C ASP A 199 3.89 9.42 -3.00
N ASP A 200 2.99 9.84 -2.10
CA ASP A 200 1.91 9.12 -1.37
C ASP A 200 2.26 7.90 -0.48
N ASP A 201 3.51 7.45 -0.39
CA ASP A 201 3.93 6.57 0.73
C ASP A 201 3.93 7.38 2.05
N ARG A 202 2.87 7.18 2.84
CA ARG A 202 2.68 7.81 4.16
C ARG A 202 3.20 6.98 5.33
N GLU A 203 3.73 5.78 5.09
CA GLU A 203 4.28 4.90 6.12
C GLU A 203 5.79 5.08 6.28
N HIS A 204 6.52 5.40 5.21
CA HIS A 204 8.00 5.48 5.18
C HIS A 204 8.56 6.91 5.03
N GLY A 205 7.99 7.88 5.75
CA GLY A 205 8.47 9.27 5.75
C GLY A 205 9.92 9.41 6.23
N LEU A 206 10.76 10.10 5.45
CA LEU A 206 12.13 10.43 5.78
C LEU A 206 12.18 11.47 6.90
N GLU A 207 12.72 11.12 8.07
CA GLU A 207 13.05 12.10 9.11
C GLU A 207 14.17 13.03 8.61
N ILE A 208 13.83 14.31 8.44
CA ILE A 208 14.74 15.37 7.99
C ILE A 208 15.57 15.89 9.16
N PHE A 209 14.90 16.09 10.31
CA PHE A 209 15.38 16.88 11.43
C PHE A 209 14.64 16.51 12.71
N ARG A 210 15.40 16.48 13.82
CA ARG A 210 14.88 16.32 15.18
C ARG A 210 15.60 17.27 16.13
N ALA A 211 14.86 17.89 17.04
CA ALA A 211 15.40 18.72 18.11
C ALA A 211 14.53 18.61 19.38
N GLY A 212 15.14 18.79 20.55
CA GLY A 212 14.51 18.54 21.84
C GLY A 212 14.47 17.06 22.25
N ASN A 213 14.36 16.81 23.55
CA ASN A 213 14.37 15.46 24.12
C ASN A 213 13.01 14.77 23.96
N GLU A 214 13.04 13.47 23.68
CA GLU A 214 11.85 12.62 23.64
C GLU A 214 11.24 12.49 25.05
N PRO A 215 9.92 12.68 25.23
CA PRO A 215 9.26 12.47 26.51
C PRO A 215 9.16 10.97 26.85
N GLU A 216 9.13 10.65 28.14
CA GLU A 216 8.88 9.31 28.65
C GLU A 216 7.39 8.93 28.54
N SER A 217 6.48 9.93 28.54
CA SER A 217 5.06 9.70 28.33
C SER A 217 4.65 9.70 26.85
N ARG A 218 3.65 8.87 26.52
CA ARG A 218 2.92 8.94 25.24
C ARG A 218 1.96 10.13 25.25
N GLY A 219 2.52 11.33 25.22
CA GLY A 219 1.79 12.59 25.19
C GLY A 219 0.99 12.81 23.91
N THR A 220 0.27 13.94 23.84
CA THR A 220 -0.45 14.34 22.60
C THR A 220 0.57 14.74 21.54
N MET A 221 0.76 13.90 20.54
CA MET A 221 1.49 14.23 19.31
C MET A 221 0.60 15.06 18.39
N VAL A 222 1.14 16.15 17.84
CA VAL A 222 0.46 17.01 16.85
C VAL A 222 1.32 17.11 15.60
N THR A 223 0.74 16.83 14.43
CA THR A 223 1.41 16.96 13.13
C THR A 223 0.72 18.01 12.28
N TYR A 224 1.49 18.92 11.69
CA TYR A 224 1.02 20.08 10.92
C TYR A 224 1.77 20.16 9.56
N PRO A 225 1.08 20.34 8.42
CA PRO A 225 1.72 20.41 7.10
C PRO A 225 2.45 21.74 6.89
N ILE A 226 3.65 21.69 6.31
CA ILE A 226 4.46 22.86 5.91
C ILE A 226 4.20 23.18 4.42
N ASN A 227 4.06 22.13 3.63
CA ASN A 227 3.63 22.07 2.23
C ASN A 227 3.05 20.65 1.96
N ASP A 228 2.79 20.28 0.71
CA ASP A 228 2.17 18.99 0.36
C ASP A 228 2.97 17.75 0.80
N TYR A 229 4.29 17.87 0.95
CA TYR A 229 5.25 16.77 1.11
C TYR A 229 6.15 16.88 2.37
N TRP A 230 6.13 18.00 3.09
CA TRP A 230 6.84 18.23 4.36
C TRP A 230 5.87 18.48 5.52
N TYR A 231 6.09 17.77 6.63
CA TYR A 231 5.23 17.83 7.82
C TYR A 231 6.07 18.04 9.09
N LEU A 232 5.61 18.91 9.99
CA LEU A 232 6.20 19.13 11.31
C LEU A 232 5.37 18.42 12.37
N THR A 233 6.02 17.59 13.18
CA THR A 233 5.43 16.90 14.32
C THR A 233 6.01 17.48 15.62
N TYR A 234 5.13 17.88 16.54
CA TYR A 234 5.46 18.39 17.86
C TYR A 234 4.97 17.43 18.95
N ILE A 235 5.83 17.20 19.96
CA ILE A 235 5.55 16.34 21.11
C ILE A 235 5.93 17.11 22.38
N PRO A 236 4.99 17.49 23.27
CA PRO A 236 5.28 18.36 24.41
C PRO A 236 6.03 17.63 25.55
N SER A 237 6.89 18.36 26.27
CA SER A 237 7.75 17.80 27.34
C SER A 237 6.98 17.36 28.59
N ASP A 238 7.44 16.30 29.26
CA ASP A 238 6.89 15.85 30.55
C ASP A 238 7.24 16.76 31.73
N LYS A 239 8.32 17.55 31.61
CA LYS A 239 8.82 18.43 32.67
C LYS A 239 8.05 19.76 32.79
N ARG A 240 6.88 19.86 32.16
CA ARG A 240 5.96 21.00 32.26
C ARG A 240 5.32 21.04 33.66
N PRO A 241 4.95 22.23 34.19
CA PRO A 241 4.44 22.37 35.55
C PRO A 241 3.09 21.66 35.74
N GLN A 242 3.11 20.52 36.43
CA GLN A 242 1.91 19.76 36.79
C GLN A 242 1.16 20.48 37.94
N LEU A 243 -0.18 20.50 37.89
CA LEU A 243 -0.99 21.09 38.95
C LEU A 243 -0.94 20.23 40.22
N GLU A 244 -0.75 20.88 41.38
CA GLU A 244 -0.86 20.20 42.67
C GLU A 244 -2.28 19.71 42.95
N LEU A 245 -2.40 18.59 43.68
CA LEU A 245 -3.68 17.96 44.02
C LEU A 245 -4.50 18.70 45.11
N LEU A 246 -3.86 19.56 45.91
CA LEU A 246 -4.52 20.29 47.02
C LEU A 246 -5.78 21.07 46.59
N PRO A 247 -5.75 21.96 45.55
CA PRO A 247 -6.93 22.72 45.11
C PRO A 247 -8.14 21.88 44.64
N LEU A 248 -7.97 20.58 44.38
CA LEU A 248 -9.09 19.69 44.02
C LEU A 248 -9.87 19.18 45.25
N ILE A 249 -9.26 19.16 46.44
CA ILE A 249 -9.84 18.54 47.65
C ILE A 249 -10.44 19.60 48.60
N THR A 250 -9.96 20.85 48.53
CA THR A 250 -10.44 21.95 49.38
C THR A 250 -11.95 22.23 49.34
N PRO A 251 -12.70 22.13 48.22
CA PRO A 251 -14.15 22.37 48.24
C PRO A 251 -14.89 21.36 49.12
N TRP A 252 -14.47 20.10 49.08
CA TRP A 252 -15.09 19.01 49.84
C TRP A 252 -14.82 19.11 51.34
N LEU A 253 -13.61 19.52 51.73
CA LEU A 253 -13.28 19.79 53.12
C LEU A 253 -14.13 20.95 53.69
N VAL A 254 -14.33 22.03 52.91
CA VAL A 254 -15.19 23.16 53.30
C VAL A 254 -16.66 22.74 53.38
N ALA A 255 -17.18 22.00 52.39
CA ALA A 255 -18.56 21.51 52.38
C ALA A 255 -18.86 20.55 53.55
N LEU A 256 -17.91 19.67 53.88
CA LEU A 256 -18.00 18.77 55.03
C LEU A 256 -18.01 19.55 56.36
N ALA A 257 -17.10 20.51 56.53
CA ALA A 257 -17.03 21.34 57.74
C ALA A 257 -18.32 22.16 57.94
N ALA A 258 -18.85 22.78 56.89
CA ALA A 258 -20.10 23.53 56.92
C ALA A 258 -21.30 22.63 57.27
N THR A 259 -21.36 21.42 56.70
CA THR A 259 -22.40 20.42 56.98
C THR A 259 -22.39 19.99 58.45
N LEU A 260 -21.21 19.65 58.99
CA LEU A 260 -21.06 19.23 60.39
C LEU A 260 -21.42 20.35 61.36
N PHE A 261 -21.00 21.59 61.08
CA PHE A 261 -21.33 22.76 61.89
C PHE A 261 -22.84 23.06 61.89
N GLY A 262 -23.47 23.05 60.71
CA GLY A 262 -24.92 23.26 60.59
C GLY A 262 -25.76 22.20 61.32
N LEU A 263 -25.33 20.93 61.26
CA LEU A 263 -25.97 19.83 61.96
C LEU A 263 -25.81 19.96 63.49
N PHE A 264 -24.62 20.35 63.97
CA PHE A 264 -24.38 20.65 65.39
C PHE A 264 -25.29 21.78 65.91
N VAL A 265 -25.42 22.88 65.17
CA VAL A 265 -26.32 24.00 65.52
C VAL A 265 -27.78 23.55 65.58
N MET A 266 -28.24 22.73 64.63
CA MET A 266 -29.61 22.20 64.66
C MET A 266 -29.87 21.26 65.84
N LEU A 267 -28.93 20.39 66.20
CA LEU A 267 -29.03 19.56 67.40
C LEU A 267 -29.07 20.40 68.69
N ALA A 268 -28.27 21.46 68.78
CA ALA A 268 -28.28 22.39 69.91
C ALA A 268 -29.64 23.12 70.04
N LEU A 269 -30.21 23.60 68.92
CA LEU A 269 -31.53 24.23 68.87
C LEU A 269 -32.65 23.24 69.26
N GLN A 270 -32.61 22.01 68.76
CA GLN A 270 -33.54 20.94 69.10
C GLN A 270 -33.48 20.60 70.61
N LYS A 271 -32.27 20.42 71.17
CA LYS A 271 -32.06 20.17 72.61
C LYS A 271 -32.59 21.32 73.46
N ARG A 272 -32.31 22.58 73.08
CA ARG A 272 -32.81 23.78 73.77
C ARG A 272 -34.34 23.86 73.73
N ALA A 273 -34.96 23.55 72.59
CA ALA A 273 -36.41 23.52 72.46
C ALA A 273 -37.04 22.43 73.35
N ILE A 274 -36.49 21.22 73.40
CA ILE A 274 -36.99 20.13 74.25
C ILE A 274 -36.93 20.54 75.73
N LEU A 275 -35.78 21.01 76.21
CA LEU A 275 -35.60 21.44 77.61
C LEU A 275 -36.57 22.57 78.03
N GLN A 276 -36.78 23.57 77.16
CA GLN A 276 -37.74 24.65 77.43
C GLN A 276 -39.20 24.16 77.52
N ASN A 277 -39.58 23.14 76.74
CA ASN A 277 -40.92 22.57 76.82
C ASN A 277 -41.09 21.63 78.03
N GLN A 278 -40.05 20.88 78.39
CA GLN A 278 -40.03 20.05 79.60
C GLN A 278 -40.19 20.89 80.87
N LEU A 279 -39.47 22.02 80.98
CA LEU A 279 -39.61 22.95 82.11
C LEU A 279 -41.03 23.53 82.20
N LYS A 280 -41.61 23.98 81.08
CA LYS A 280 -43.01 24.46 81.03
C LYS A 280 -44.01 23.40 81.48
N LEU A 281 -43.82 22.14 81.07
CA LEU A 281 -44.71 21.04 81.45
C LEU A 281 -44.62 20.73 82.95
N LEU A 282 -43.40 20.66 83.50
CA LEU A 282 -43.19 20.42 84.93
C LEU A 282 -43.80 21.52 85.81
N THR A 283 -43.72 22.79 85.39
CA THR A 283 -44.38 23.90 86.09
C THR A 283 -45.91 23.80 85.99
N TYR A 284 -46.45 23.51 84.81
CA TYR A 284 -47.91 23.39 84.61
C TYR A 284 -48.54 22.22 85.40
N VAL A 285 -47.89 21.06 85.41
CA VAL A 285 -48.35 19.91 86.22
C VAL A 285 -48.34 20.24 87.72
N ARG A 286 -47.38 21.05 88.18
CA ARG A 286 -47.31 21.53 89.58
C ARG A 286 -48.37 22.59 89.91
N SER A 287 -48.84 23.41 88.97
CA SER A 287 -49.95 24.35 89.24
C SER A 287 -51.30 23.66 89.14
N LEU A 288 -51.50 22.74 88.19
CA LEU A 288 -52.66 21.82 88.16
C LEU A 288 -52.88 21.12 89.52
N SER A 289 -51.81 20.59 90.14
CA SER A 289 -51.91 19.88 91.42
C SER A 289 -52.00 20.77 92.68
N ARG A 290 -51.93 22.11 92.56
CA ARG A 290 -51.89 23.03 93.71
C ARG A 290 -52.92 24.15 93.67
N SER A 291 -53.19 24.72 92.50
CA SER A 291 -54.05 25.90 92.31
C SER A 291 -55.24 25.65 91.38
N GLY A 292 -55.36 24.46 90.76
CA GLY A 292 -56.51 24.12 89.92
C GLY A 292 -56.59 24.95 88.62
N GLU A 293 -55.44 25.25 88.02
CA GLU A 293 -55.29 26.19 86.92
C GLU A 293 -55.50 25.53 85.53
N ASP A 294 -56.64 25.80 84.90
CA ASP A 294 -57.11 25.06 83.69
C ASP A 294 -56.39 25.38 82.36
N SER A 295 -55.55 26.42 82.29
CA SER A 295 -54.99 26.93 81.03
C SER A 295 -53.56 26.46 80.75
N PRO A 296 -53.31 25.58 79.77
CA PRO A 296 -51.96 25.10 79.46
C PRO A 296 -51.07 26.20 78.85
N PRO A 297 -49.78 26.28 79.22
CA PRO A 297 -48.86 27.29 78.69
C PRO A 297 -48.54 27.06 77.21
N LYS A 298 -48.09 28.13 76.51
CA LYS A 298 -47.70 28.04 75.09
C LYS A 298 -46.42 27.22 74.90
N PHE A 299 -46.59 25.94 74.55
CA PHE A 299 -45.53 25.03 74.11
C PHE A 299 -45.08 25.33 72.67
N THR A 300 -43.81 25.11 72.35
CA THR A 300 -43.24 25.21 70.99
C THR A 300 -43.20 23.88 70.25
N LEU A 301 -43.31 22.74 70.96
CA LEU A 301 -43.30 21.39 70.39
C LEU A 301 -44.65 20.70 70.61
N ARG A 302 -45.23 20.14 69.54
CA ARG A 302 -46.58 19.57 69.54
C ARG A 302 -46.81 18.49 70.62
N VAL A 303 -45.85 17.58 70.81
CA VAL A 303 -45.93 16.49 71.80
C VAL A 303 -46.14 17.01 73.23
N PHE A 304 -45.50 18.12 73.59
CA PHE A 304 -45.64 18.68 74.95
C PHE A 304 -46.98 19.39 75.16
N TYR A 305 -47.54 19.99 74.11
CA TYR A 305 -48.94 20.46 74.15
C TYR A 305 -49.89 19.28 74.35
N GLU A 306 -49.79 18.23 73.53
CA GLU A 306 -50.74 17.12 73.54
C GLU A 306 -50.65 16.28 74.84
N LEU A 307 -49.46 16.20 75.44
CA LEU A 307 -49.26 15.63 76.78
C LEU A 307 -49.87 16.51 77.89
N ALA A 308 -49.71 17.84 77.83
CA ALA A 308 -50.31 18.76 78.80
C ALA A 308 -51.85 18.75 78.74
N ASP A 309 -52.41 18.72 77.53
CA ASP A 309 -53.86 18.64 77.26
C ASP A 309 -54.44 17.35 77.88
N ALA A 310 -53.78 16.20 77.63
CA ALA A 310 -54.15 14.92 78.21
C ALA A 310 -54.06 14.90 79.75
N MET A 311 -53.01 15.50 80.33
CA MET A 311 -52.86 15.58 81.79
C MET A 311 -53.93 16.47 82.45
N ARG A 312 -54.37 17.57 81.81
CA ARG A 312 -55.52 18.37 82.28
C ARG A 312 -56.79 17.52 82.33
N HIS A 313 -57.10 16.79 81.25
CA HIS A 313 -58.29 15.92 81.22
C HIS A 313 -58.22 14.84 82.31
N LEU A 314 -57.05 14.24 82.53
CA LEU A 314 -56.86 13.22 83.57
C LEU A 314 -57.08 13.78 85.00
N PHE A 315 -56.60 15.00 85.28
CA PHE A 315 -56.82 15.67 86.57
C PHE A 315 -58.28 16.09 86.78
N ALA A 316 -58.96 16.57 85.72
CA ALA A 316 -60.38 16.89 85.79
C ALA A 316 -61.25 15.66 86.15
N THR A 317 -60.88 14.47 85.65
CA THR A 317 -61.56 13.20 85.99
C THR A 317 -61.22 12.63 87.36
N MET A 318 -60.29 13.20 88.13
CA MET A 318 -59.81 12.66 89.42
C MET A 318 -60.27 13.45 90.66
N ARG A 319 -61.20 14.41 90.54
CA ARG A 319 -61.88 15.05 91.69
C ARG A 319 -63.12 14.25 92.10
N PRO A 320 -63.17 13.62 93.30
CA PRO A 320 -64.33 12.85 93.74
C PRO A 320 -65.33 13.72 94.52
N ALA A 321 -66.62 13.54 94.20
CA ALA A 321 -67.75 13.88 95.06
C ALA A 321 -68.86 12.86 94.78
N GLY A 322 -69.26 12.08 95.79
CA GLY A 322 -70.34 11.08 95.69
C GLY A 322 -69.90 9.63 95.39
N SER A 323 -70.03 8.79 96.41
CA SER A 323 -70.61 7.42 96.40
C SER A 323 -70.58 6.50 95.16
N GLU A 324 -70.10 5.27 95.42
CA GLU A 324 -70.60 3.96 94.91
C GLU A 324 -70.27 3.49 93.46
N GLY A 325 -70.13 2.16 93.29
CA GLY A 325 -70.04 1.48 91.97
C GLY A 325 -68.85 0.53 91.74
N ALA A 326 -68.93 -0.71 92.22
CA ALA A 326 -68.10 -1.86 91.78
C ALA A 326 -68.62 -2.43 90.43
N GLN A 327 -67.92 -3.22 89.58
CA GLN A 327 -66.55 -3.77 89.50
C GLN A 327 -66.20 -4.12 88.00
N PRO A 328 -65.00 -4.63 87.62
CA PRO A 328 -64.50 -4.66 86.23
C PRO A 328 -64.24 -6.06 85.59
N GLN A 329 -63.79 -6.08 84.32
CA GLN A 329 -62.91 -7.11 83.68
C GLN A 329 -62.13 -6.45 82.51
N THR A 330 -60.78 -6.48 82.41
CA THR A 330 -59.83 -7.59 82.09
C THR A 330 -59.81 -7.94 80.58
N ARG A 331 -58.82 -7.64 79.71
CA ARG A 331 -57.32 -7.49 79.72
C ARG A 331 -56.54 -8.78 79.40
N GLN A 332 -55.80 -8.84 78.28
CA GLN A 332 -54.65 -9.76 78.11
C GLN A 332 -53.62 -9.38 77.01
N ARG A 333 -52.65 -10.30 76.76
CA ARG A 333 -51.33 -10.23 76.08
C ARG A 333 -51.02 -11.64 75.49
N MET A 334 -50.01 -11.99 74.68
CA MET A 334 -48.70 -11.44 74.19
C MET A 334 -48.25 -12.35 72.99
N ASP A 335 -47.20 -12.18 72.17
CA ASP A 335 -46.18 -11.14 71.88
C ASP A 335 -45.65 -11.35 70.41
N ILE A 336 -44.54 -10.74 69.99
CA ILE A 336 -43.89 -10.88 68.66
C ILE A 336 -42.91 -12.08 68.60
N PRO A 337 -42.60 -12.65 67.41
CA PRO A 337 -41.22 -12.52 66.87
C PRO A 337 -41.11 -12.35 65.33
N LEU A 338 -39.89 -12.06 64.83
CA LEU A 338 -39.57 -11.83 63.41
C LEU A 338 -38.91 -13.06 62.75
N GLN A 339 -39.02 -13.20 61.41
CA GLN A 339 -37.85 -13.46 60.53
C GLN A 339 -38.14 -13.28 59.02
N GLN A 340 -37.14 -13.53 58.16
CA GLN A 340 -37.01 -13.07 56.76
C GLN A 340 -37.35 -14.14 55.69
N PRO A 341 -37.67 -13.75 54.43
CA PRO A 341 -37.95 -14.68 53.33
C PRO A 341 -36.69 -15.19 52.58
N GLN A 342 -36.80 -16.35 51.91
CA GLN A 342 -35.77 -16.94 51.02
C GLN A 342 -36.21 -17.04 49.54
N ARG A 343 -35.24 -17.29 48.65
CA ARG A 343 -35.38 -17.45 47.17
C ARG A 343 -35.77 -18.88 46.74
N LYS A 344 -36.47 -19.02 45.60
CA LYS A 344 -36.33 -20.00 44.47
C LYS A 344 -37.69 -20.20 43.73
N PRO A 345 -37.77 -20.87 42.54
CA PRO A 345 -36.86 -20.89 41.39
C PRO A 345 -37.59 -20.75 40.01
N ARG A 346 -36.89 -21.13 38.94
CA ARG A 346 -37.19 -21.08 37.48
C ARG A 346 -37.94 -22.32 36.96
N THR A 347 -38.77 -22.18 35.91
CA THR A 347 -39.28 -23.29 35.05
C THR A 347 -39.35 -22.84 33.57
N GLN A 348 -39.74 -23.71 32.62
CA GLN A 348 -39.52 -23.56 31.16
C GLN A 348 -40.79 -23.74 30.27
N ALA A 349 -40.64 -23.30 29.01
CA ALA A 349 -41.16 -23.89 27.75
C ALA A 349 -42.66 -23.77 27.35
N ALA A 350 -42.90 -23.27 26.13
CA ALA A 350 -43.61 -23.93 25.01
C ALA A 350 -43.96 -22.93 23.88
N THR A 351 -44.03 -23.40 22.62
CA THR A 351 -44.44 -22.64 21.42
C THR A 351 -45.94 -22.78 21.12
N PRO A 352 -46.46 -22.01 20.15
CA PRO A 352 -46.97 -22.65 18.93
C PRO A 352 -46.45 -21.99 17.63
N SER A 353 -46.89 -22.50 16.48
CA SER A 353 -46.40 -22.20 15.13
C SER A 353 -47.47 -21.56 14.23
N SER A 354 -47.07 -20.96 13.09
CA SER A 354 -47.53 -21.40 11.75
C SER A 354 -46.99 -20.53 10.59
N LEU A 355 -46.95 -21.21 9.43
CA LEU A 355 -46.96 -20.78 8.01
C LEU A 355 -47.30 -19.31 7.68
N GLY A 356 -46.82 -18.70 6.59
CA GLY A 356 -45.93 -19.20 5.54
C GLY A 356 -46.33 -18.69 4.14
N SER A 357 -45.36 -18.42 3.26
CA SER A 357 -45.60 -18.17 1.83
C SER A 357 -44.32 -18.51 1.05
N GLY A 358 -44.43 -19.41 0.08
CA GLY A 358 -43.31 -19.81 -0.78
C GLY A 358 -43.44 -19.17 -2.16
N MET A 359 -42.32 -18.67 -2.69
CA MET A 359 -42.19 -18.26 -4.08
C MET A 359 -41.17 -19.22 -4.72
N MET A 360 -41.61 -20.03 -5.68
CA MET A 360 -40.74 -21.02 -6.30
C MET A 360 -39.79 -20.31 -7.27
N VAL A 361 -38.49 -20.42 -7.01
CA VAL A 361 -37.46 -20.13 -8.00
C VAL A 361 -37.23 -21.43 -8.77
N GLU A 362 -37.40 -21.38 -10.08
CA GLU A 362 -37.19 -22.50 -10.97
C GLU A 362 -35.67 -22.69 -11.15
N GLU A 363 -35.11 -23.74 -10.54
CA GLU A 363 -33.68 -24.07 -10.70
C GLU A 363 -33.43 -24.61 -12.11
N VAL A 364 -33.21 -23.68 -13.04
CA VAL A 364 -32.49 -23.97 -14.28
C VAL A 364 -31.08 -24.40 -13.89
N SER A 365 -30.82 -25.70 -13.96
CA SER A 365 -29.47 -26.24 -13.90
C SER A 365 -28.73 -25.78 -15.15
N GLU A 366 -27.87 -24.76 -15.01
CA GLU A 366 -26.88 -24.41 -16.04
C GLU A 366 -26.04 -25.67 -16.32
N GLU A 367 -26.22 -26.29 -17.50
CA GLU A 367 -25.36 -27.39 -17.92
C GLU A 367 -23.95 -26.84 -18.12
N VAL A 368 -23.02 -27.22 -17.24
CA VAL A 368 -21.65 -26.75 -17.29
C VAL A 368 -20.95 -27.37 -18.49
N THR A 369 -20.60 -26.54 -19.47
CA THR A 369 -19.98 -26.93 -20.74
C THR A 369 -18.72 -27.78 -20.48
N GLU A 370 -18.54 -28.87 -21.24
CA GLU A 370 -17.39 -29.75 -21.06
C GLU A 370 -16.11 -29.11 -21.61
N ILE A 371 -15.35 -28.46 -20.72
CA ILE A 371 -14.06 -27.86 -21.06
C ILE A 371 -12.97 -28.93 -21.15
N ALA A 372 -12.21 -28.92 -22.24
CA ALA A 372 -11.05 -29.79 -22.42
C ALA A 372 -9.92 -29.39 -21.44
N PRO A 373 -9.44 -30.29 -20.55
CA PRO A 373 -8.48 -29.92 -19.51
C PRO A 373 -7.09 -29.50 -20.06
N HIS A 374 -6.74 -29.90 -21.29
CA HIS A 374 -5.43 -29.64 -21.87
C HIS A 374 -5.17 -28.15 -22.19
N ILE A 375 -6.20 -27.30 -22.21
CA ILE A 375 -6.04 -25.85 -22.42
C ILE A 375 -5.41 -25.14 -21.22
N PHE A 376 -5.50 -25.74 -20.01
CA PHE A 376 -4.87 -25.24 -18.80
C PHE A 376 -3.41 -25.71 -18.78
N ARG A 377 -2.51 -24.85 -19.27
CA ARG A 377 -1.09 -25.18 -19.42
C ARG A 377 -0.31 -24.77 -18.17
N ALA A 378 1.01 -24.97 -18.20
CA ALA A 378 1.86 -24.69 -17.04
C ALA A 378 1.81 -23.22 -16.57
N TYR A 379 1.60 -22.24 -17.46
CA TYR A 379 1.77 -20.81 -17.18
C TYR A 379 0.61 -19.91 -17.62
N ASP A 380 -0.29 -20.44 -18.47
CA ASP A 380 -1.37 -19.72 -19.14
C ASP A 380 -2.53 -20.67 -19.48
N ILE A 381 -3.63 -20.12 -19.98
CA ILE A 381 -4.67 -20.89 -20.68
C ILE A 381 -4.53 -20.63 -22.19
N ARG A 382 -4.58 -21.67 -23.03
CA ARG A 382 -4.24 -21.56 -24.46
C ARG A 382 -4.92 -22.66 -25.29
N GLY A 383 -5.65 -22.27 -26.34
CA GLY A 383 -6.36 -23.20 -27.24
C GLY A 383 -6.66 -22.61 -28.62
N ILE A 384 -7.19 -23.44 -29.53
CA ILE A 384 -7.67 -23.00 -30.85
C ILE A 384 -9.08 -22.42 -30.71
N VAL A 385 -9.32 -21.27 -31.33
CA VAL A 385 -10.61 -20.57 -31.23
C VAL A 385 -11.69 -21.30 -32.02
N GLY A 386 -12.82 -21.59 -31.36
CA GLY A 386 -13.93 -22.36 -31.95
C GLY A 386 -13.76 -23.88 -31.86
N GLU A 387 -12.59 -24.37 -31.46
CA GLU A 387 -12.34 -25.77 -31.11
C GLU A 387 -12.25 -25.92 -29.58
N ASP A 388 -11.07 -25.73 -28.98
CA ASP A 388 -10.90 -25.86 -27.52
C ASP A 388 -11.40 -24.60 -26.77
N LEU A 389 -11.27 -23.43 -27.40
CA LEU A 389 -11.49 -22.13 -26.79
C LEU A 389 -12.69 -21.43 -27.44
N THR A 390 -13.85 -21.53 -26.79
CA THR A 390 -15.11 -20.90 -27.22
C THR A 390 -15.51 -19.78 -26.26
N GLU A 391 -16.50 -18.97 -26.63
CA GLU A 391 -17.09 -17.96 -25.75
C GLU A 391 -17.66 -18.60 -24.46
N ASP A 392 -18.32 -19.76 -24.59
CA ASP A 392 -18.75 -20.60 -23.47
C ASP A 392 -17.58 -21.02 -22.57
N THR A 393 -16.49 -21.51 -23.18
CA THR A 393 -15.27 -21.94 -22.45
C THR A 393 -14.74 -20.80 -21.60
N VAL A 394 -14.59 -19.60 -22.16
CA VAL A 394 -13.99 -18.46 -21.45
C VAL A 394 -14.96 -17.76 -20.50
N TYR A 395 -16.28 -17.84 -20.74
CA TYR A 395 -17.30 -17.46 -19.77
C TYR A 395 -17.20 -18.29 -18.48
N TRP A 396 -17.10 -19.62 -18.59
CA TRP A 396 -16.93 -20.49 -17.43
C TRP A 396 -15.58 -20.29 -16.72
N ILE A 397 -14.50 -20.03 -17.47
CA ILE A 397 -13.21 -19.59 -16.89
C ILE A 397 -13.37 -18.26 -16.16
N GLY A 398 -14.14 -17.30 -16.70
CA GLY A 398 -14.49 -16.04 -16.04
C GLY A 398 -15.23 -16.25 -14.71
N ARG A 399 -16.26 -17.11 -14.69
CA ARG A 399 -16.98 -17.48 -13.45
C ARG A 399 -16.03 -18.06 -12.40
N ALA A 400 -15.09 -18.92 -12.80
CA ALA A 400 -14.13 -19.57 -11.91
C ALA A 400 -13.00 -18.64 -11.43
N LEU A 401 -12.53 -17.74 -12.29
CA LEU A 401 -11.55 -16.71 -11.94
C LEU A 401 -12.15 -15.71 -10.94
N GLY A 402 -13.39 -15.28 -11.16
CA GLY A 402 -14.10 -14.42 -10.20
C GLY A 402 -14.42 -15.10 -8.87
N ALA A 403 -14.51 -16.43 -8.84
CA ALA A 403 -14.54 -17.21 -7.60
C ALA A 403 -13.19 -17.16 -6.85
N GLU A 404 -12.07 -17.24 -7.57
CA GLU A 404 -10.73 -17.21 -6.98
C GLU A 404 -10.33 -15.81 -6.49
N VAL A 405 -10.63 -14.76 -7.25
CA VAL A 405 -10.45 -13.35 -6.84
C VAL A 405 -11.18 -13.06 -5.52
N GLN A 406 -12.42 -13.54 -5.39
CA GLN A 406 -13.20 -13.41 -4.15
C GLN A 406 -12.69 -14.28 -3.01
N ALA A 407 -12.18 -15.49 -3.28
CA ALA A 407 -11.55 -16.34 -2.27
C ALA A 407 -10.28 -15.73 -1.68
N ARG A 408 -9.54 -14.92 -2.46
CA ARG A 408 -8.38 -14.13 -2.00
C ARG A 408 -8.74 -12.78 -1.38
N GLY A 409 -10.04 -12.44 -1.29
CA GLY A 409 -10.55 -11.26 -0.60
C GLY A 409 -10.69 -10.00 -1.44
N SER A 410 -10.30 -10.03 -2.72
CA SER A 410 -10.56 -8.95 -3.67
C SER A 410 -11.95 -9.07 -4.30
N LYS A 411 -12.44 -7.99 -4.90
CA LYS A 411 -13.62 -8.00 -5.79
C LYS A 411 -13.36 -7.30 -7.13
N LYS A 412 -12.14 -6.81 -7.36
CA LYS A 412 -11.78 -6.02 -8.53
C LYS A 412 -10.75 -6.74 -9.38
N ILE A 413 -10.93 -6.68 -10.69
CA ILE A 413 -10.07 -7.33 -11.68
C ILE A 413 -9.96 -6.48 -12.95
N CYS A 414 -8.73 -6.25 -13.42
CA CYS A 414 -8.46 -5.64 -14.72
C CYS A 414 -8.72 -6.63 -15.87
N LEU A 415 -9.32 -6.15 -16.97
CA LEU A 415 -9.56 -6.92 -18.19
C LEU A 415 -9.03 -6.15 -19.42
N ALA A 416 -8.02 -6.72 -20.07
CA ALA A 416 -7.49 -6.26 -21.36
C ALA A 416 -7.58 -7.36 -22.42
N TRP A 417 -7.26 -7.04 -23.68
CA TRP A 417 -7.12 -8.04 -24.74
C TRP A 417 -6.17 -7.61 -25.88
N ASP A 418 -5.66 -8.57 -26.66
CA ASP A 418 -4.74 -8.33 -27.78
C ASP A 418 -5.47 -7.94 -29.10
N GLY A 419 -4.70 -7.80 -30.19
CA GLY A 419 -5.20 -7.36 -31.50
C GLY A 419 -6.00 -8.39 -32.32
N ARG A 420 -6.22 -9.62 -31.82
CA ARG A 420 -6.85 -10.69 -32.60
C ARG A 420 -8.34 -10.45 -32.81
N HIS A 421 -8.86 -10.85 -33.98
CA HIS A 421 -10.29 -10.69 -34.29
C HIS A 421 -11.22 -11.44 -33.31
N SER A 422 -10.73 -12.50 -32.65
CA SER A 422 -11.44 -13.27 -31.62
C SER A 422 -11.35 -12.67 -30.21
N SER A 423 -10.35 -11.85 -29.93
CA SER A 423 -10.07 -11.30 -28.60
C SER A 423 -11.23 -10.46 -28.02
N PRO A 424 -11.91 -9.58 -28.80
CA PRO A 424 -13.03 -8.80 -28.27
C PRO A 424 -14.22 -9.61 -27.76
N SER A 425 -14.64 -10.69 -28.43
CA SER A 425 -15.81 -11.48 -28.01
C SER A 425 -15.49 -12.45 -26.88
N LEU A 426 -14.30 -13.07 -26.92
CA LEU A 426 -13.77 -13.85 -25.80
C LEU A 426 -13.59 -12.98 -24.53
N ALA A 427 -13.19 -11.72 -24.68
CA ALA A 427 -13.13 -10.75 -23.57
C ALA A 427 -14.53 -10.39 -23.04
N GLU A 428 -15.54 -10.21 -23.90
CA GLU A 428 -16.93 -9.97 -23.47
C GLU A 428 -17.50 -11.15 -22.69
N ALA A 429 -17.30 -12.38 -23.17
CA ALA A 429 -17.74 -13.60 -22.49
C ALA A 429 -17.03 -13.81 -21.14
N THR A 430 -15.71 -13.55 -21.08
CA THR A 430 -14.94 -13.55 -19.82
C THR A 430 -15.46 -12.47 -18.86
N CYS A 431 -15.75 -11.27 -19.37
CA CYS A 431 -16.30 -10.15 -18.60
C CYS A 431 -17.65 -10.52 -17.96
N LYS A 432 -18.56 -11.11 -18.74
CA LYS A 432 -19.85 -11.64 -18.27
C LYS A 432 -19.64 -12.64 -17.11
N GLY A 433 -18.73 -13.60 -17.28
CA GLY A 433 -18.44 -14.60 -16.23
C GLY A 433 -17.92 -13.97 -14.94
N LEU A 434 -17.05 -12.96 -15.03
CA LEU A 434 -16.54 -12.21 -13.88
C LEU A 434 -17.66 -11.39 -13.20
N VAL A 435 -18.51 -10.71 -13.96
CA VAL A 435 -19.64 -9.92 -13.43
C VAL A 435 -20.67 -10.82 -12.72
N GLU A 436 -21.04 -11.96 -13.31
CA GLU A 436 -22.02 -12.90 -12.73
C GLU A 436 -21.48 -13.71 -11.54
N SER A 437 -20.16 -13.74 -11.35
CA SER A 437 -19.55 -14.20 -10.09
C SER A 437 -19.69 -13.18 -8.94
N GLY A 438 -19.88 -11.90 -9.25
CA GLY A 438 -19.92 -10.79 -8.28
C GLY A 438 -18.70 -9.83 -8.30
N CYS A 439 -17.84 -9.88 -9.32
CA CYS A 439 -16.67 -9.00 -9.43
C CYS A 439 -16.94 -7.70 -10.20
N THR A 440 -16.29 -6.61 -9.81
CA THR A 440 -16.17 -5.38 -10.60
C THR A 440 -15.01 -5.54 -11.58
N VAL A 441 -15.31 -5.46 -12.88
CA VAL A 441 -14.31 -5.56 -13.95
C VAL A 441 -13.86 -4.17 -14.37
N LEU A 442 -12.58 -3.85 -14.19
CA LEU A 442 -11.95 -2.66 -14.76
C LEU A 442 -11.55 -2.96 -16.21
N ARG A 443 -12.37 -2.53 -17.17
CA ARG A 443 -12.20 -2.84 -18.60
C ARG A 443 -11.26 -1.83 -19.25
N LEU A 444 -10.09 -2.32 -19.70
CA LEU A 444 -8.97 -1.52 -20.22
C LEU A 444 -8.99 -1.33 -21.74
N GLY A 445 -9.75 -2.17 -22.46
CA GLY A 445 -9.80 -2.19 -23.92
C GLY A 445 -8.78 -3.16 -24.54
N ALA A 446 -8.54 -2.98 -25.84
CA ALA A 446 -7.44 -3.64 -26.52
C ALA A 446 -6.12 -2.95 -26.12
N GLN A 447 -5.21 -3.68 -25.46
CA GLN A 447 -3.99 -3.13 -24.85
C GLN A 447 -2.87 -4.19 -24.80
N PRO A 448 -1.58 -3.79 -24.78
CA PRO A 448 -0.47 -4.70 -24.51
C PRO A 448 -0.55 -5.35 -23.11
N THR A 449 0.01 -6.55 -23.00
CA THR A 449 0.03 -7.34 -21.76
C THR A 449 0.77 -6.63 -20.61
N GLY A 450 1.85 -5.89 -20.91
CA GLY A 450 2.55 -5.04 -19.94
C GLY A 450 1.67 -3.93 -19.33
N LEU A 451 0.79 -3.31 -20.13
CA LEU A 451 -0.16 -2.30 -19.65
C LEU A 451 -1.24 -2.92 -18.75
N MET A 452 -1.68 -4.15 -19.03
CA MET A 452 -2.58 -4.88 -18.13
C MET A 452 -1.93 -5.13 -16.77
N TYR A 453 -0.66 -5.57 -16.73
CA TYR A 453 0.06 -5.73 -15.47
C TYR A 453 0.23 -4.38 -14.73
N PHE A 454 0.65 -3.32 -15.43
CA PHE A 454 0.74 -1.96 -14.91
C PHE A 454 -0.57 -1.50 -14.25
N ALA A 455 -1.70 -1.72 -14.91
CA ALA A 455 -3.01 -1.38 -14.39
C ALA A 455 -3.37 -2.11 -13.08
N THR A 456 -2.78 -3.28 -12.79
CA THR A 456 -2.97 -3.92 -11.48
C THR A 456 -2.25 -3.21 -10.33
N HIS A 457 -1.16 -2.49 -10.62
CA HIS A 457 -0.40 -1.73 -9.63
C HIS A 457 -0.93 -0.30 -9.42
N GLU A 458 -1.42 0.34 -10.48
CA GLU A 458 -1.91 1.73 -10.45
C GLU A 458 -3.44 1.85 -10.25
N THR A 459 -4.13 0.77 -9.88
CA THR A 459 -5.55 0.79 -9.52
C THR A 459 -5.82 -0.05 -8.28
N ASP A 460 -7.04 0.04 -7.72
CA ASP A 460 -7.49 -0.80 -6.61
C ASP A 460 -7.90 -2.23 -7.03
N ALA A 461 -7.29 -2.75 -8.10
CA ALA A 461 -7.51 -4.09 -8.66
C ALA A 461 -6.18 -4.87 -8.75
N SER A 462 -5.77 -5.51 -7.65
CA SER A 462 -4.56 -6.35 -7.58
C SER A 462 -4.58 -7.59 -8.51
N ALA A 463 -5.74 -7.87 -9.12
CA ALA A 463 -5.96 -8.96 -10.07
C ALA A 463 -6.14 -8.44 -11.49
N GLY A 464 -5.72 -9.24 -12.48
CA GLY A 464 -5.81 -8.88 -13.89
C GLY A 464 -5.83 -10.10 -14.80
N VAL A 465 -6.53 -9.97 -15.92
CA VAL A 465 -6.55 -10.95 -17.00
C VAL A 465 -6.45 -10.25 -18.34
N VAL A 466 -5.63 -10.79 -19.23
CA VAL A 466 -5.54 -10.36 -20.63
C VAL A 466 -5.91 -11.54 -21.53
N ILE A 467 -6.84 -11.29 -22.46
CA ILE A 467 -7.20 -12.24 -23.51
C ILE A 467 -6.20 -12.06 -24.65
N THR A 468 -5.34 -13.05 -24.86
CA THR A 468 -4.18 -12.93 -25.74
C THR A 468 -3.82 -14.28 -26.35
N GLY A 469 -3.58 -14.32 -27.65
CA GLY A 469 -2.92 -15.43 -28.33
C GLY A 469 -1.40 -15.29 -28.38
N SER A 470 -0.85 -14.19 -27.83
CA SER A 470 0.56 -13.82 -27.84
C SER A 470 1.15 -13.92 -29.25
N HIS A 471 2.17 -14.75 -29.45
CA HIS A 471 2.87 -14.93 -30.72
C HIS A 471 2.40 -16.16 -31.53
N ASN A 472 1.41 -16.92 -31.06
CA ASN A 472 0.88 -18.06 -31.81
C ASN A 472 0.15 -17.60 -33.09
N PRO A 473 -0.03 -18.46 -34.12
CA PRO A 473 -0.83 -18.14 -35.30
C PRO A 473 -2.23 -17.60 -34.96
N SER A 474 -2.84 -16.82 -35.87
CA SER A 474 -4.08 -16.05 -35.62
C SER A 474 -5.28 -16.87 -35.12
N ALA A 475 -5.35 -18.17 -35.46
CA ALA A 475 -6.37 -19.10 -34.97
C ALA A 475 -6.29 -19.44 -33.46
N TYR A 476 -5.15 -19.18 -32.81
CA TYR A 476 -4.99 -19.38 -31.36
C TYR A 476 -5.41 -18.15 -30.56
N ASN A 477 -5.96 -18.38 -29.37
CA ASN A 477 -6.10 -17.36 -28.34
C ASN A 477 -5.91 -17.99 -26.94
N GLY A 478 -6.04 -17.21 -25.87
CA GLY A 478 -5.72 -17.66 -24.52
C GLY A 478 -5.94 -16.60 -23.45
N LEU A 479 -5.55 -16.92 -22.22
CA LEU A 479 -5.64 -16.03 -21.05
C LEU A 479 -4.32 -16.07 -20.26
N LYS A 480 -3.66 -14.92 -20.10
CA LYS A 480 -2.62 -14.70 -19.07
C LYS A 480 -3.30 -14.06 -17.86
N ILE A 481 -3.12 -14.63 -16.67
CA ILE A 481 -3.87 -14.26 -15.44
C ILE A 481 -2.91 -13.96 -14.29
N VAL A 482 -3.13 -12.83 -13.59
CA VAL A 482 -2.49 -12.47 -12.32
C VAL A 482 -3.54 -12.23 -11.23
N ILE A 483 -3.23 -12.61 -9.99
CA ILE A 483 -3.98 -12.22 -8.78
C ILE A 483 -2.97 -11.83 -7.71
N ASP A 484 -3.20 -10.71 -7.03
CA ASP A 484 -2.25 -10.10 -6.08
C ASP A 484 -0.87 -9.87 -6.70
N HIS A 485 -0.88 -9.38 -7.94
CA HIS A 485 0.26 -9.18 -8.85
C HIS A 485 1.08 -10.45 -9.15
N GLN A 486 0.67 -11.63 -8.66
CA GLN A 486 1.33 -12.91 -8.94
C GLN A 486 0.61 -13.66 -10.06
N PRO A 487 1.33 -14.20 -11.06
CA PRO A 487 0.71 -14.97 -12.14
C PRO A 487 0.22 -16.31 -11.63
N LEU A 488 -0.95 -16.77 -12.08
CA LEU A 488 -1.39 -18.15 -11.84
C LEU A 488 -0.57 -19.12 -12.72
N ALA A 489 -0.26 -20.30 -12.18
CA ALA A 489 0.54 -21.33 -12.85
C ALA A 489 0.22 -22.72 -12.27
N GLY A 490 0.42 -23.77 -13.07
CA GLY A 490 0.29 -25.17 -12.66
C GLY A 490 -1.03 -25.47 -11.93
N ASP A 491 -0.92 -26.00 -10.71
CA ASP A 491 -2.04 -26.43 -9.87
C ASP A 491 -3.08 -25.31 -9.62
N GLU A 492 -2.68 -24.03 -9.63
CA GLU A 492 -3.61 -22.90 -9.46
C GLU A 492 -4.47 -22.64 -10.72
N LEU A 493 -3.94 -22.92 -11.92
CA LEU A 493 -4.74 -22.90 -13.15
C LEU A 493 -5.67 -24.12 -13.21
N MET A 494 -5.17 -25.30 -12.84
CA MET A 494 -6.01 -26.50 -12.71
C MET A 494 -7.07 -26.38 -11.62
N ALA A 495 -6.84 -25.58 -10.57
CA ALA A 495 -7.87 -25.27 -9.57
C ALA A 495 -9.07 -24.53 -10.18
N LEU A 496 -8.87 -23.70 -11.22
CA LEU A 496 -9.97 -23.07 -11.96
C LEU A 496 -10.81 -24.14 -12.69
N TYR A 497 -10.17 -25.03 -13.46
CA TYR A 497 -10.83 -26.19 -14.08
C TYR A 497 -11.61 -27.03 -13.06
N HIS A 498 -11.02 -27.30 -11.89
CA HIS A 498 -11.66 -28.06 -10.83
C HIS A 498 -12.80 -27.29 -10.11
N LYS A 499 -12.83 -25.95 -10.12
CA LYS A 499 -14.02 -25.18 -9.68
C LYS A 499 -15.16 -25.37 -10.67
N ILE A 500 -14.89 -25.23 -11.98
CA ILE A 500 -15.87 -25.41 -13.06
C ILE A 500 -16.49 -26.81 -13.01
N ARG A 501 -15.66 -27.87 -13.03
CA ARG A 501 -16.13 -29.28 -13.00
C ARG A 501 -16.90 -29.67 -11.73
N ARG A 502 -16.82 -28.89 -10.65
CA ARG A 502 -17.59 -29.11 -9.40
C ARG A 502 -18.78 -28.16 -9.26
N ASN A 503 -18.98 -27.22 -10.19
CA ASN A 503 -19.87 -26.06 -10.06
C ASN A 503 -19.64 -25.27 -8.75
N ASP A 504 -18.38 -25.20 -8.31
CA ASP A 504 -17.91 -24.49 -7.12
C ASP A 504 -17.70 -23.00 -7.48
N LEU A 505 -18.80 -22.36 -7.87
CA LEU A 505 -18.86 -21.06 -8.52
C LEU A 505 -19.89 -20.16 -7.81
N PRO A 506 -19.50 -18.96 -7.32
CA PRO A 506 -20.45 -18.03 -6.72
C PRO A 506 -21.41 -17.49 -7.79
N ARG A 507 -22.56 -17.00 -7.31
CA ARG A 507 -23.51 -16.19 -8.05
C ARG A 507 -23.56 -14.81 -7.39
N GLY A 508 -23.44 -13.76 -8.19
CA GLY A 508 -23.46 -12.38 -7.72
C GLY A 508 -23.86 -11.41 -8.83
N GLN A 509 -23.90 -10.13 -8.49
CA GLN A 509 -24.07 -9.04 -9.46
C GLN A 509 -22.91 -8.07 -9.27
N GLY A 510 -21.89 -8.22 -10.12
CA GLY A 510 -20.75 -7.32 -10.23
C GLY A 510 -21.07 -6.06 -11.04
N SER A 511 -20.03 -5.41 -11.55
CA SER A 511 -20.15 -4.22 -12.41
C SER A 511 -19.02 -4.17 -13.44
N VAL A 512 -19.16 -3.30 -14.46
CA VAL A 512 -18.09 -3.02 -15.42
C VAL A 512 -17.77 -1.53 -15.36
N GLU A 513 -16.50 -1.20 -15.13
CA GLU A 513 -15.98 0.16 -15.12
C GLU A 513 -14.99 0.31 -16.27
N GLN A 514 -15.27 1.20 -17.23
CA GLN A 514 -14.31 1.50 -18.30
C GLN A 514 -13.15 2.32 -17.73
N ARG A 515 -11.90 1.97 -18.09
CA ARG A 515 -10.68 2.65 -17.65
C ARG A 515 -9.70 2.75 -18.81
N GLN A 516 -9.21 3.95 -19.10
CA GLN A 516 -8.11 4.17 -20.04
C GLN A 516 -6.88 4.57 -19.23
N LEU A 517 -5.80 3.80 -19.39
CA LEU A 517 -4.54 3.93 -18.64
C LEU A 517 -3.32 3.97 -19.58
N ASP A 518 -3.55 3.98 -20.89
CA ASP A 518 -2.56 4.15 -21.95
C ASP A 518 -1.70 5.40 -21.77
N THR A 519 -2.34 6.53 -21.43
CA THR A 519 -1.65 7.80 -21.26
C THR A 519 -0.89 7.84 -19.93
N ALA A 520 -1.49 7.35 -18.84
CA ALA A 520 -0.81 7.24 -17.54
C ALA A 520 0.39 6.27 -17.58
N TYR A 521 0.28 5.19 -18.36
CA TYR A 521 1.38 4.25 -18.62
C TYR A 521 2.54 4.93 -19.35
N LEU A 522 2.26 5.67 -20.43
CA LEU A 522 3.28 6.40 -21.18
C LEU A 522 3.93 7.52 -20.35
N GLU A 523 3.14 8.36 -19.68
CA GLU A 523 3.63 9.43 -18.78
C GLU A 523 4.54 8.87 -17.66
N ARG A 524 4.21 7.69 -17.13
CA ARG A 524 4.99 6.99 -16.10
C ARG A 524 6.30 6.38 -16.64
N ILE A 525 6.40 6.12 -17.94
CA ILE A 525 7.67 5.76 -18.60
C ILE A 525 8.47 7.03 -18.91
N GLU A 526 7.89 7.99 -19.63
CA GLU A 526 8.53 9.25 -20.04
C GLU A 526 9.07 10.05 -18.84
N GLY A 527 8.34 10.10 -17.72
CA GLY A 527 8.73 10.82 -16.51
C GLY A 527 9.95 10.27 -15.76
N ASP A 528 10.44 9.07 -16.12
CA ASP A 528 11.61 8.42 -15.54
C ASP A 528 12.76 8.21 -16.55
N ILE A 529 12.44 7.99 -17.83
CA ILE A 529 13.38 7.71 -18.93
C ILE A 529 14.07 8.99 -19.44
N GLN A 530 15.38 8.92 -19.73
CA GLN A 530 16.16 10.07 -20.22
C GLN A 530 16.98 9.74 -21.47
N ILE A 531 16.61 10.37 -22.59
CA ILE A 531 17.34 10.25 -23.87
C ILE A 531 18.47 11.29 -23.93
N GLY A 532 19.71 10.82 -24.08
CA GLY A 532 20.93 11.63 -23.98
C GLY A 532 21.51 12.19 -25.28
N ARG A 533 21.21 11.54 -26.41
CA ARG A 533 21.55 11.96 -27.77
C ARG A 533 20.42 11.56 -28.72
N ASP A 534 20.39 12.21 -29.88
CA ASP A 534 19.52 11.80 -30.98
C ASP A 534 19.88 10.36 -31.41
N LEU A 535 18.85 9.53 -31.55
CA LEU A 535 18.91 8.15 -32.04
C LEU A 535 17.98 8.05 -33.24
N LYS A 536 18.38 7.27 -34.24
CA LYS A 536 17.48 6.82 -35.31
C LYS A 536 17.20 5.34 -35.17
N ILE A 537 15.93 4.95 -35.14
CA ILE A 537 15.54 3.55 -34.94
C ILE A 537 14.57 3.03 -36.01
N VAL A 538 14.39 1.71 -36.01
CA VAL A 538 13.29 1.05 -36.72
C VAL A 538 12.48 0.27 -35.69
N VAL A 539 11.16 0.39 -35.74
CA VAL A 539 10.25 -0.32 -34.84
C VAL A 539 9.32 -1.23 -35.63
N ASP A 540 9.35 -2.52 -35.28
CA ASP A 540 8.46 -3.54 -35.82
C ASP A 540 7.53 -4.08 -34.71
N ALA A 541 6.27 -4.35 -35.07
CA ALA A 541 5.28 -4.95 -34.19
C ALA A 541 4.55 -6.17 -34.79
N GLY A 542 4.87 -6.58 -36.03
CA GLY A 542 4.24 -7.73 -36.71
C GLY A 542 2.70 -7.71 -36.72
N ASN A 543 2.09 -6.52 -36.80
CA ASN A 543 0.65 -6.26 -36.67
C ASN A 543 0.03 -6.59 -35.29
N GLY A 544 0.85 -6.81 -34.27
CA GLY A 544 0.45 -7.00 -32.87
C GLY A 544 -0.01 -5.73 -32.16
N ILE A 545 -0.60 -5.89 -30.97
CA ILE A 545 -1.24 -4.79 -30.21
C ILE A 545 -0.25 -3.72 -29.71
N ALA A 546 1.05 -4.03 -29.68
CA ALA A 546 2.11 -3.12 -29.28
C ALA A 546 2.25 -1.89 -30.20
N GLY A 547 1.97 -2.04 -31.50
CA GLY A 547 2.32 -1.06 -32.54
C GLY A 547 1.87 0.38 -32.29
N PRO A 548 0.59 0.67 -31.96
CA PRO A 548 0.13 2.04 -31.72
C PRO A 548 0.70 2.66 -30.44
N LEU A 549 0.95 1.86 -29.40
CA LEU A 549 1.47 2.35 -28.12
C LEU A 549 2.98 2.55 -28.17
N ALA A 550 3.70 1.69 -28.89
CA ALA A 550 5.12 1.86 -29.21
C ALA A 550 5.34 3.10 -30.09
N GLN A 551 4.51 3.33 -31.11
CA GLN A 551 4.54 4.57 -31.90
C GLN A 551 4.42 5.81 -31.02
N ARG A 552 3.48 5.85 -30.07
CA ARG A 552 3.34 6.97 -29.14
C ARG A 552 4.58 7.13 -28.27
N LEU A 553 4.99 6.07 -27.55
CA LEU A 553 6.16 6.08 -26.66
C LEU A 553 7.43 6.63 -27.33
N ILE A 554 7.70 6.23 -28.57
CA ILE A 554 8.90 6.67 -29.30
C ILE A 554 8.81 8.13 -29.77
N ASN A 555 7.62 8.61 -30.16
CA ASN A 555 7.39 10.02 -30.45
C ASN A 555 7.46 10.89 -29.18
N ASP A 556 6.88 10.43 -28.06
CA ASP A 556 6.89 11.12 -26.77
C ASP A 556 8.33 11.21 -26.20
N LEU A 557 9.15 10.17 -26.41
CA LEU A 557 10.60 10.19 -26.14
C LEU A 557 11.43 11.03 -27.15
N ASN A 558 10.80 11.63 -28.17
CA ASN A 558 11.41 12.49 -29.18
C ASN A 558 12.53 11.80 -30.01
N ILE A 559 12.33 10.53 -30.40
CA ILE A 559 13.29 9.73 -31.18
C ILE A 559 12.88 9.65 -32.66
N GLU A 560 13.83 9.70 -33.61
CA GLU A 560 13.54 9.48 -35.03
C GLU A 560 13.30 7.98 -35.29
N ALA A 561 12.15 7.62 -35.87
CA ALA A 561 11.78 6.22 -36.09
C ALA A 561 11.08 5.96 -37.42
N ASP A 562 11.53 4.91 -38.11
CA ASP A 562 10.80 4.25 -39.19
C ASP A 562 9.95 3.12 -38.59
N TYR A 563 8.67 3.04 -38.98
CA TYR A 563 7.73 2.03 -38.44
C TYR A 563 7.41 0.94 -39.46
N LEU A 564 7.47 -0.32 -39.03
CA LEU A 564 7.07 -1.51 -39.75
C LEU A 564 5.88 -2.16 -39.04
N PHE A 565 4.84 -2.50 -39.80
CA PHE A 565 3.71 -3.34 -39.36
C PHE A 565 3.08 -2.93 -38.01
N CYS A 566 3.07 -1.63 -37.70
CA CYS A 566 2.58 -1.07 -36.42
C CYS A 566 1.06 -0.79 -36.40
N ASP A 567 0.36 -0.99 -37.51
CA ASP A 567 -1.11 -1.04 -37.56
C ASP A 567 -1.60 -2.41 -37.07
N VAL A 568 -2.58 -2.42 -36.18
CA VAL A 568 -3.07 -3.66 -35.53
C VAL A 568 -3.97 -4.43 -36.49
N ASP A 569 -3.52 -5.63 -36.89
CA ASP A 569 -4.29 -6.56 -37.73
C ASP A 569 -4.11 -8.00 -37.23
N GLY A 570 -5.16 -8.50 -36.58
CA GLY A 570 -5.23 -9.85 -36.02
C GLY A 570 -5.14 -11.01 -37.03
N SER A 571 -5.09 -10.73 -38.34
CA SER A 571 -4.77 -11.73 -39.37
C SER A 571 -3.26 -11.98 -39.52
N PHE A 572 -2.42 -11.04 -39.04
CA PHE A 572 -0.96 -11.02 -39.19
C PHE A 572 -0.50 -11.17 -40.66
N PRO A 573 -0.87 -10.22 -41.54
CA PRO A 573 -0.76 -10.38 -43.00
C PRO A 573 0.66 -10.25 -43.58
N ASN A 574 1.67 -9.94 -42.75
CA ASN A 574 3.07 -9.77 -43.17
C ASN A 574 3.90 -11.00 -42.72
N HIS A 575 4.63 -10.89 -41.62
CA HIS A 575 5.18 -12.03 -40.89
C HIS A 575 4.42 -12.26 -39.57
N HIS A 576 4.63 -13.40 -38.91
CA HIS A 576 4.08 -13.61 -37.57
C HIS A 576 4.80 -12.72 -36.55
N PRO A 577 4.08 -12.17 -35.54
CA PRO A 577 4.69 -11.38 -34.46
C PRO A 577 5.34 -12.30 -33.41
N ASP A 578 6.34 -13.08 -33.84
CA ASP A 578 7.22 -13.85 -32.98
C ASP A 578 8.69 -13.47 -33.25
N PRO A 579 9.23 -12.44 -32.57
CA PRO A 579 10.59 -11.95 -32.80
C PRO A 579 11.68 -12.87 -32.22
N GLY A 580 11.30 -14.01 -31.61
CA GLY A 580 12.24 -15.09 -31.27
C GLY A 580 12.73 -15.89 -32.49
N ARG A 581 12.11 -15.70 -33.64
CA ARG A 581 12.41 -16.36 -34.92
C ARG A 581 13.21 -15.44 -35.85
N PRO A 582 14.44 -15.82 -36.26
CA PRO A 582 15.24 -15.00 -37.18
C PRO A 582 14.53 -14.65 -38.49
N GLU A 583 13.68 -15.55 -39.02
CA GLU A 583 12.93 -15.31 -40.26
C GLU A 583 11.99 -14.09 -40.15
N ASN A 584 11.39 -13.86 -38.99
CA ASN A 584 10.48 -12.74 -38.71
C ASN A 584 11.21 -11.40 -38.45
N LEU A 585 12.55 -11.37 -38.52
CA LEU A 585 13.36 -10.16 -38.32
C LEU A 585 13.96 -9.64 -39.64
N THR A 586 13.68 -10.30 -40.77
CA THR A 586 14.29 -10.00 -42.08
C THR A 586 13.95 -8.58 -42.56
N ASP A 587 12.68 -8.19 -42.53
CA ASP A 587 12.22 -6.86 -42.97
C ASP A 587 12.79 -5.74 -42.09
N LEU A 588 12.89 -5.98 -40.77
CA LEU A 588 13.55 -5.10 -39.82
C LEU A 588 15.05 -4.94 -40.14
N GLN A 589 15.77 -6.05 -40.34
CA GLN A 589 17.19 -6.05 -40.71
C GLN A 589 17.45 -5.26 -42.00
N ASP A 590 16.62 -5.41 -43.02
CA ASP A 590 16.80 -4.71 -44.30
C ASP A 590 16.35 -3.24 -44.23
N ARG A 591 15.32 -2.91 -43.43
CA ARG A 591 14.94 -1.52 -43.16
C ARG A 591 16.03 -0.74 -42.41
N ILE A 592 16.71 -1.34 -41.43
CA ILE A 592 17.86 -0.72 -40.75
C ILE A 592 18.96 -0.34 -41.75
N LYS A 593 19.35 -1.29 -42.61
CA LYS A 593 20.37 -1.09 -43.65
C LYS A 593 19.95 -0.01 -44.66
N ALA A 594 18.68 0.05 -45.03
CA ALA A 594 18.14 1.01 -45.99
C ALA A 594 18.02 2.44 -45.42
N THR A 595 17.82 2.59 -44.11
CA THR A 595 17.57 3.89 -43.44
C THR A 595 18.79 4.46 -42.70
N GLY A 596 19.79 3.62 -42.41
CA GLY A 596 20.95 3.99 -41.60
C GLY A 596 20.65 4.13 -40.11
N ALA A 597 19.73 3.34 -39.58
CA ALA A 597 19.33 3.39 -38.16
C ALA A 597 20.40 2.83 -37.19
N ASP A 598 20.48 3.40 -35.99
CA ASP A 598 21.30 2.91 -34.86
C ASP A 598 20.81 1.54 -34.36
N LEU A 599 19.49 1.31 -34.32
CA LEU A 599 18.85 0.17 -33.66
C LEU A 599 17.53 -0.24 -34.32
N GLY A 600 17.27 -1.54 -34.40
CA GLY A 600 15.95 -2.11 -34.61
C GLY A 600 15.36 -2.69 -33.33
N LEU A 601 14.05 -2.51 -33.15
CA LEU A 601 13.24 -3.12 -32.10
C LEU A 601 12.11 -3.94 -32.74
N ALA A 602 11.95 -5.19 -32.35
CA ALA A 602 10.81 -6.02 -32.75
C ALA A 602 10.01 -6.45 -31.51
N PHE A 603 8.74 -6.09 -31.45
CA PHE A 603 7.79 -6.55 -30.44
C PHE A 603 7.06 -7.82 -30.88
N ASP A 604 6.50 -8.55 -29.93
CA ASP A 604 5.63 -9.71 -30.20
C ASP A 604 4.14 -9.36 -30.08
N GLY A 605 3.27 -10.33 -30.41
CA GLY A 605 1.86 -10.08 -30.68
C GLY A 605 1.08 -9.41 -29.53
N ASP A 606 1.50 -9.61 -28.28
CA ASP A 606 0.92 -8.96 -27.10
C ASP A 606 1.88 -8.04 -26.29
N GLY A 607 3.12 -7.86 -26.77
CA GLY A 607 4.00 -6.77 -26.34
C GLY A 607 4.70 -6.96 -24.99
N ASP A 608 4.69 -8.16 -24.41
CA ASP A 608 5.50 -8.48 -23.22
C ASP A 608 6.90 -9.03 -23.55
N ARG A 609 7.24 -9.14 -24.84
CA ARG A 609 8.59 -9.46 -25.34
C ARG A 609 9.12 -8.40 -26.30
N VAL A 610 10.45 -8.25 -26.32
CA VAL A 610 11.17 -7.44 -27.32
C VAL A 610 12.48 -8.12 -27.76
N MET A 611 12.79 -8.02 -29.06
CA MET A 611 14.07 -8.41 -29.64
C MET A 611 14.76 -7.19 -30.24
N LEU A 612 16.10 -7.18 -30.22
CA LEU A 612 16.93 -6.10 -30.74
C LEU A 612 17.68 -6.54 -31.99
N VAL A 613 17.91 -5.59 -32.91
CA VAL A 613 18.81 -5.75 -34.06
C VAL A 613 19.74 -4.53 -34.11
N ASP A 614 21.05 -4.71 -34.22
CA ASP A 614 22.00 -3.58 -34.25
C ASP A 614 22.10 -2.89 -35.62
N ASN A 615 22.82 -1.77 -35.67
CA ASN A 615 23.13 -0.99 -36.89
C ASN A 615 23.87 -1.76 -38.00
N THR A 616 24.31 -3.00 -37.79
CA THR A 616 24.86 -3.89 -38.84
C THR A 616 23.85 -4.92 -39.33
N GLY A 617 22.67 -4.99 -38.71
CA GLY A 617 21.66 -6.01 -38.95
C GLY A 617 21.87 -7.29 -38.11
N LYS A 618 22.74 -7.30 -37.09
CA LYS A 618 22.93 -8.47 -36.23
C LYS A 618 21.85 -8.54 -35.16
N ILE A 619 21.22 -9.71 -35.01
CA ILE A 619 20.25 -10.00 -33.94
C ILE A 619 20.98 -10.01 -32.59
N ILE A 620 20.47 -9.23 -31.64
CA ILE A 620 20.97 -9.14 -30.27
C ILE A 620 20.03 -9.92 -29.35
N TRP A 621 20.42 -11.15 -29.02
CA TRP A 621 19.60 -12.06 -28.24
C TRP A 621 19.33 -11.60 -26.79
N PRO A 622 18.22 -12.02 -26.16
CA PRO A 622 17.79 -11.49 -24.87
C PRO A 622 18.76 -11.75 -23.72
N ASP A 623 19.56 -12.82 -23.80
CA ASP A 623 20.62 -13.11 -22.83
C ASP A 623 21.81 -12.13 -22.92
N ARG A 624 22.01 -11.46 -24.06
CA ARG A 624 23.00 -10.39 -24.25
C ARG A 624 22.41 -9.00 -23.96
N LEU A 625 21.12 -8.78 -24.25
CA LEU A 625 20.36 -7.64 -23.75
C LEU A 625 20.37 -7.58 -22.21
N LEU A 626 20.14 -8.71 -21.55
CA LEU A 626 20.23 -8.80 -20.09
C LEU A 626 21.61 -8.41 -19.57
N MET A 627 22.72 -8.72 -20.27
CA MET A 627 24.05 -8.25 -19.88
C MET A 627 24.18 -6.72 -19.92
N LEU A 628 23.60 -6.04 -20.92
CA LEU A 628 23.57 -4.58 -20.99
C LEU A 628 22.80 -3.97 -19.79
N LEU A 629 21.60 -4.49 -19.52
CA LEU A 629 20.77 -4.07 -18.38
C LEU A 629 21.46 -4.34 -17.03
N VAL A 630 22.15 -5.47 -16.90
CA VAL A 630 22.94 -5.85 -15.71
C VAL A 630 24.09 -4.88 -15.47
N GLN A 631 24.79 -4.45 -16.53
CA GLN A 631 25.88 -3.47 -16.46
C GLN A 631 25.39 -2.07 -16.04
N ASP A 632 24.15 -1.70 -16.39
CA ASP A 632 23.50 -0.45 -15.98
C ASP A 632 22.96 -0.51 -14.53
N ILE A 633 22.19 -1.55 -14.20
CA ILE A 633 21.38 -1.64 -12.98
C ILE A 633 22.21 -2.01 -11.75
N LEU A 634 23.14 -2.99 -11.84
CA LEU A 634 23.87 -3.48 -10.66
C LEU A 634 24.78 -2.44 -9.96
N PRO A 635 25.46 -1.51 -10.66
CA PRO A 635 26.21 -0.43 -9.99
C PRO A 635 25.36 0.44 -9.06
N ARG A 636 24.03 0.45 -9.22
CA ARG A 636 23.06 1.13 -8.33
C ARG A 636 22.43 0.18 -7.31
N ASN A 637 22.56 -1.13 -7.54
CA ASN A 637 21.89 -2.21 -6.82
C ASN A 637 22.87 -3.34 -6.41
N PRO A 638 23.96 -3.02 -5.67
CA PRO A 638 25.01 -4.00 -5.35
C PRO A 638 24.47 -5.15 -4.48
N GLY A 639 24.95 -6.38 -4.76
CA GLY A 639 24.60 -7.59 -4.03
C GLY A 639 23.19 -8.16 -4.31
N ARG A 640 22.41 -7.51 -5.19
CA ARG A 640 21.05 -7.92 -5.55
C ARG A 640 21.05 -9.07 -6.57
N ASP A 641 19.95 -9.83 -6.55
CA ASP A 641 19.71 -10.93 -7.45
C ASP A 641 19.39 -10.45 -8.88
N VAL A 642 19.91 -11.21 -9.84
CA VAL A 642 19.59 -11.13 -11.27
C VAL A 642 19.20 -12.53 -11.74
N ILE A 643 18.04 -12.66 -12.36
CA ILE A 643 17.45 -13.95 -12.70
C ILE A 643 17.55 -14.22 -14.21
N PHE A 644 17.83 -15.45 -14.60
CA PHE A 644 17.83 -15.87 -16.00
C PHE A 644 17.49 -17.36 -16.15
N ASP A 645 16.93 -17.73 -17.30
CA ASP A 645 16.43 -19.08 -17.55
C ASP A 645 17.52 -20.07 -18.01
N VAL A 646 17.21 -21.38 -17.98
CA VAL A 646 18.12 -22.44 -18.44
C VAL A 646 18.51 -22.36 -19.92
N LYS A 647 17.83 -21.58 -20.77
CA LYS A 647 18.22 -21.37 -22.18
C LYS A 647 19.20 -20.20 -22.38
N SER A 648 19.43 -19.39 -21.36
CA SER A 648 20.28 -18.18 -21.46
C SER A 648 21.79 -18.47 -21.32
N SER A 649 22.63 -17.68 -21.98
CA SER A 649 24.08 -17.86 -22.09
C SER A 649 24.80 -18.12 -20.75
N ARG A 650 25.70 -19.12 -20.73
CA ARG A 650 26.58 -19.44 -19.58
C ARG A 650 27.39 -18.24 -19.07
N HIS A 651 27.66 -17.25 -19.92
CA HIS A 651 28.44 -16.06 -19.57
C HIS A 651 27.74 -15.18 -18.53
N LEU A 652 26.40 -15.20 -18.45
CA LEU A 652 25.63 -14.41 -17.48
C LEU A 652 26.08 -14.64 -16.04
N THR A 653 26.26 -15.90 -15.62
CA THR A 653 26.71 -16.26 -14.27
C THR A 653 27.99 -15.51 -13.87
N GLY A 654 28.98 -15.50 -14.76
CA GLY A 654 30.24 -14.79 -14.55
C GLY A 654 30.11 -13.27 -14.70
N PHE A 655 29.28 -12.81 -15.64
CA PHE A 655 29.09 -11.39 -15.94
C PHE A 655 28.39 -10.65 -14.79
N ILE A 656 27.28 -11.20 -14.27
CA ILE A 656 26.54 -10.70 -13.12
C ILE A 656 27.44 -10.66 -11.87
N SER A 657 28.20 -11.73 -11.62
CA SER A 657 29.13 -11.81 -10.49
C SER A 657 30.23 -10.75 -10.56
N ARG A 658 30.79 -10.48 -11.75
CA ARG A 658 31.79 -9.41 -11.95
C ARG A 658 31.23 -8.00 -11.75
N HIS A 659 29.93 -7.80 -11.98
CA HIS A 659 29.23 -6.54 -11.70
C HIS A 659 28.66 -6.46 -10.27
N GLY A 660 28.99 -7.43 -9.40
CA GLY A 660 28.64 -7.40 -7.97
C GLY A 660 27.22 -7.86 -7.63
N GLY A 661 26.51 -8.50 -8.57
CA GLY A 661 25.17 -9.08 -8.33
C GLY A 661 25.23 -10.58 -8.04
N ARG A 662 24.09 -11.16 -7.66
CA ARG A 662 23.92 -12.61 -7.49
C ARG A 662 23.25 -13.21 -8.73
N PRO A 663 23.91 -14.13 -9.46
CA PRO A 663 23.28 -14.83 -10.58
C PRO A 663 22.37 -15.96 -10.08
N THR A 664 21.10 -15.94 -10.48
CA THR A 664 20.09 -16.92 -10.09
C THR A 664 19.48 -17.57 -11.33
N MET A 665 20.04 -18.71 -11.75
CA MET A 665 19.52 -19.52 -12.87
C MET A 665 18.27 -20.31 -12.43
N THR A 666 17.31 -20.49 -13.34
CA THR A 666 15.98 -21.07 -13.03
C THR A 666 15.27 -21.63 -14.27
N ALA A 667 14.08 -22.19 -14.09
CA ALA A 667 13.25 -22.76 -15.15
C ALA A 667 12.67 -21.72 -16.13
N THR A 668 12.45 -22.13 -17.38
CA THR A 668 11.85 -21.30 -18.45
C THR A 668 10.34 -21.12 -18.20
N GLY A 669 9.80 -19.92 -18.45
CA GLY A 669 8.37 -19.63 -18.49
C GLY A 669 7.97 -18.41 -17.66
N HIS A 670 7.24 -17.47 -18.27
CA HIS A 670 6.97 -16.13 -17.69
C HIS A 670 6.26 -16.12 -16.33
N SER A 671 5.52 -17.17 -15.99
CA SER A 671 4.85 -17.27 -14.70
C SER A 671 5.80 -17.77 -13.60
N LEU A 672 6.82 -18.54 -13.94
CA LEU A 672 7.95 -18.83 -13.04
C LEU A 672 8.87 -17.60 -12.96
N MET A 673 9.12 -16.96 -14.11
CA MET A 673 9.41 -15.53 -14.32
C MET A 673 9.20 -14.61 -13.11
N LYS A 674 7.99 -14.05 -13.06
CA LYS A 674 7.52 -13.10 -12.04
C LYS A 674 7.55 -13.68 -10.61
N ARG A 675 7.23 -14.97 -10.43
CA ARG A 675 7.27 -15.62 -9.11
C ARG A 675 8.68 -15.61 -8.52
N LYS A 676 9.72 -15.91 -9.30
CA LYS A 676 11.11 -15.90 -8.82
C LYS A 676 11.64 -14.49 -8.60
N MET A 677 11.24 -13.53 -9.45
CA MET A 677 11.50 -12.09 -9.24
C MET A 677 10.97 -11.64 -7.87
N ALA A 678 9.73 -12.02 -7.52
CA ALA A 678 9.13 -11.72 -6.22
C ALA A 678 9.81 -12.47 -5.05
N GLU A 679 10.12 -13.75 -5.22
CA GLU A 679 10.74 -14.61 -4.19
C GLU A 679 12.12 -14.08 -3.74
N THR A 680 13.02 -13.78 -4.69
CA THR A 680 14.37 -13.29 -4.37
C THR A 680 14.46 -11.77 -4.28
N LYS A 681 13.39 -11.05 -4.67
CA LYS A 681 13.36 -9.59 -4.85
C LYS A 681 14.47 -9.13 -5.82
N ALA A 682 14.63 -9.85 -6.92
CA ALA A 682 15.59 -9.51 -7.97
C ALA A 682 15.30 -8.13 -8.58
N VAL A 683 16.35 -7.44 -9.03
CA VAL A 683 16.23 -6.08 -9.59
C VAL A 683 16.03 -6.06 -11.10
N VAL A 684 16.52 -7.11 -11.78
CA VAL A 684 16.26 -7.38 -13.20
C VAL A 684 16.33 -8.89 -13.45
N GLY A 685 15.57 -9.38 -14.42
CA GLY A 685 15.70 -10.74 -14.94
C GLY A 685 15.33 -10.81 -16.42
N GLY A 686 15.60 -11.96 -17.06
CA GLY A 686 15.28 -12.14 -18.47
C GLY A 686 15.29 -13.59 -18.93
N GLU A 687 14.46 -13.88 -19.94
CA GLU A 687 14.37 -15.18 -20.59
C GLU A 687 14.87 -15.11 -22.03
N PHE A 688 15.50 -16.17 -22.52
CA PHE A 688 15.95 -16.25 -23.92
C PHE A 688 14.82 -16.09 -24.96
N SER A 689 13.56 -16.25 -24.56
CA SER A 689 12.37 -16.02 -25.39
C SER A 689 12.07 -14.55 -25.70
N GLY A 690 12.62 -13.59 -24.94
CA GLY A 690 12.41 -12.15 -25.14
C GLY A 690 11.65 -11.43 -24.01
N HIS A 691 11.13 -12.15 -23.02
CA HIS A 691 10.58 -11.52 -21.80
C HIS A 691 11.72 -10.96 -20.95
N ILE A 692 11.63 -9.69 -20.57
CA ILE A 692 12.59 -8.99 -19.71
C ILE A 692 11.84 -8.34 -18.55
N TYR A 693 12.28 -8.64 -17.33
CA TYR A 693 11.61 -8.29 -16.08
C TYR A 693 12.42 -7.21 -15.38
N ILE A 694 11.95 -5.98 -15.36
CA ILE A 694 12.66 -4.87 -14.68
C ILE A 694 11.89 -4.49 -13.42
N ALA A 695 12.54 -4.59 -12.26
CA ALA A 695 12.01 -4.15 -10.97
C ALA A 695 12.73 -2.90 -10.43
N GLU A 696 13.93 -2.59 -10.93
CA GLU A 696 14.54 -1.29 -10.67
C GLU A 696 13.81 -0.18 -11.46
N ARG A 697 13.29 0.83 -10.76
CA ARG A 697 12.48 1.96 -11.30
C ARG A 697 11.14 1.52 -11.91
N TRP A 698 10.74 0.27 -11.73
CA TRP A 698 9.53 -0.33 -12.32
C TRP A 698 8.97 -1.44 -11.40
N TYR A 699 8.01 -2.23 -11.90
CA TYR A 699 7.14 -3.08 -11.08
C TYR A 699 7.52 -4.58 -11.06
N GLY A 700 8.52 -5.00 -11.85
CA GLY A 700 9.04 -6.37 -11.85
C GLY A 700 8.33 -7.37 -12.76
N PHE A 701 7.30 -6.95 -13.49
CA PHE A 701 6.71 -7.74 -14.59
C PHE A 701 7.49 -7.56 -15.91
N ASP A 702 7.20 -8.46 -16.85
CA ASP A 702 7.63 -8.46 -18.24
C ASP A 702 6.89 -7.41 -19.06
N ASP A 703 7.67 -6.54 -19.69
CA ASP A 703 7.18 -5.41 -20.48
C ASP A 703 8.17 -5.11 -21.61
N GLY A 704 7.76 -5.34 -22.86
CA GLY A 704 8.59 -5.08 -24.03
C GLY A 704 8.84 -3.59 -24.23
N LEU A 705 7.81 -2.75 -24.06
CA LEU A 705 7.88 -1.31 -24.32
C LEU A 705 8.72 -0.57 -23.28
N TYR A 706 8.57 -0.88 -21.99
CA TYR A 706 9.45 -0.34 -20.95
C TYR A 706 10.89 -0.84 -21.11
N THR A 707 11.09 -2.11 -21.49
CA THR A 707 12.43 -2.65 -21.79
C THR A 707 13.06 -1.90 -22.96
N ALA A 708 12.32 -1.64 -24.04
CA ALA A 708 12.78 -0.83 -25.16
C ALA A 708 13.17 0.60 -24.71
N ALA A 709 12.33 1.27 -23.91
CA ALA A 709 12.65 2.60 -23.39
C ALA A 709 13.93 2.61 -22.53
N ARG A 710 14.15 1.58 -21.68
CA ARG A 710 15.38 1.43 -20.90
C ARG A 710 16.61 1.11 -21.75
N VAL A 711 16.45 0.37 -22.85
CA VAL A 711 17.52 0.17 -23.85
C VAL A 711 17.89 1.48 -24.52
N LEU A 712 16.90 2.26 -24.95
CA LEU A 712 17.10 3.54 -25.64
C LEU A 712 17.75 4.56 -24.71
N GLU A 713 17.36 4.63 -23.44
CA GLU A 713 18.08 5.36 -22.38
C GLU A 713 19.57 4.97 -22.36
N ILE A 714 19.89 3.69 -22.11
CA ILE A 714 21.27 3.23 -21.95
C ILE A 714 22.12 3.47 -23.21
N LEU A 715 21.57 3.25 -24.41
CA LEU A 715 22.29 3.44 -25.68
C LEU A 715 22.44 4.91 -26.05
N SER A 716 21.47 5.78 -25.71
CA SER A 716 21.57 7.23 -25.91
C SER A 716 22.60 7.92 -25.01
N LEU A 717 23.07 7.22 -23.96
CA LEU A 717 24.18 7.66 -23.10
C LEU A 717 25.56 7.24 -23.63
N ARG A 718 25.64 6.67 -24.83
CA ARG A 718 26.87 6.14 -25.44
C ARG A 718 27.16 6.76 -26.80
N ASP A 719 28.43 7.16 -26.97
CA ASP A 719 28.98 7.68 -28.22
C ASP A 719 29.33 6.55 -29.21
N GLU A 720 29.42 5.30 -28.73
CA GLU A 720 29.76 4.13 -29.57
C GLU A 720 28.54 3.62 -30.38
N PRO A 721 28.76 3.07 -31.60
CA PRO A 721 27.71 2.35 -32.33
C PRO A 721 27.14 1.19 -31.51
N VAL A 722 25.86 0.87 -31.72
CA VAL A 722 25.16 -0.22 -31.01
C VAL A 722 25.85 -1.58 -31.23
N SER A 723 26.36 -1.82 -32.44
CA SER A 723 27.18 -2.99 -32.77
C SER A 723 28.40 -3.12 -31.86
N ASP A 724 29.05 -2.02 -31.54
CA ASP A 724 30.31 -1.98 -30.80
C ASP A 724 30.03 -2.09 -29.29
N VAL A 725 28.93 -1.49 -28.83
CA VAL A 725 28.36 -1.68 -27.48
C VAL A 725 28.12 -3.16 -27.19
N PHE A 726 27.49 -3.89 -28.12
CA PHE A 726 27.23 -5.32 -27.96
C PHE A 726 28.44 -6.20 -28.30
N ALA A 727 29.36 -5.78 -29.17
CA ALA A 727 30.61 -6.53 -29.43
C ALA A 727 31.54 -6.57 -28.20
N ALA A 728 31.47 -5.58 -27.31
CA ALA A 728 32.22 -5.56 -26.05
C ALA A 728 31.70 -6.53 -24.97
N LEU A 729 30.48 -7.04 -25.11
CA LEU A 729 29.88 -8.03 -24.20
C LEU A 729 30.30 -9.46 -24.60
N PRO A 730 30.42 -10.43 -23.68
CA PRO A 730 30.79 -11.79 -24.06
C PRO A 730 29.71 -12.46 -24.93
N GLU A 731 30.14 -13.39 -25.77
CA GLU A 731 29.31 -14.16 -26.68
C GLU A 731 29.90 -15.57 -26.82
N ASP A 732 29.04 -16.56 -27.03
CA ASP A 732 29.43 -17.89 -27.53
C ASP A 732 28.82 -18.02 -28.93
N VAL A 733 29.45 -18.79 -29.83
CA VAL A 733 28.74 -19.30 -31.01
C VAL A 733 27.58 -20.15 -30.50
N SER A 734 26.37 -20.02 -31.05
CA SER A 734 25.21 -20.82 -30.61
C SER A 734 24.31 -21.27 -31.77
N THR A 735 23.66 -22.42 -31.60
CA THR A 735 22.55 -22.83 -32.46
C THR A 735 21.33 -21.93 -32.23
N PRO A 736 20.41 -21.83 -33.20
CA PRO A 736 19.01 -21.51 -32.90
C PRO A 736 18.41 -22.57 -31.95
N GLU A 737 17.17 -22.36 -31.51
CA GLU A 737 16.42 -23.40 -30.81
C GLU A 737 16.06 -24.53 -31.78
N LEU A 738 16.41 -25.76 -31.40
CA LEU A 738 16.15 -26.97 -32.17
C LEU A 738 15.02 -27.75 -31.50
N THR A 739 14.09 -28.30 -32.28
CA THR A 739 12.94 -29.06 -31.76
C THR A 739 12.98 -30.50 -32.25
N ILE A 740 12.69 -31.45 -31.36
CA ILE A 740 12.50 -32.87 -31.66
C ILE A 740 11.08 -33.25 -31.27
N GLU A 741 10.30 -33.75 -32.23
CA GLU A 741 8.95 -34.29 -31.98
C GLU A 741 9.03 -35.58 -31.15
N THR A 742 8.13 -35.74 -30.18
CA THR A 742 8.00 -36.94 -29.33
C THR A 742 6.52 -37.10 -28.92
N ASP A 743 6.23 -37.65 -27.74
CA ASP A 743 4.90 -37.56 -27.11
C ASP A 743 4.97 -37.11 -25.65
N GLU A 744 3.82 -36.70 -25.12
CA GLU A 744 3.67 -36.23 -23.73
C GLU A 744 4.09 -37.26 -22.68
N ALA A 745 3.95 -38.57 -22.97
CA ALA A 745 4.23 -39.63 -22.02
C ALA A 745 5.74 -39.94 -21.94
N ARG A 746 6.46 -39.92 -23.07
CA ARG A 746 7.89 -40.22 -23.13
C ARG A 746 8.79 -39.03 -22.82
N LYS A 747 8.38 -37.78 -23.10
CA LYS A 747 9.27 -36.62 -23.03
C LYS A 747 9.99 -36.44 -21.68
N PHE A 748 9.35 -36.78 -20.56
CA PHE A 748 9.96 -36.72 -19.23
C PHE A 748 10.91 -37.90 -18.98
N ALA A 749 10.50 -39.13 -19.29
CA ALA A 749 11.34 -40.33 -19.13
C ALA A 749 12.63 -40.28 -19.96
N ILE A 750 12.60 -39.65 -21.14
CA ILE A 750 13.78 -39.40 -21.98
C ILE A 750 14.79 -38.50 -21.25
N ILE A 751 14.32 -37.43 -20.59
CA ILE A 751 15.18 -36.52 -19.81
C ILE A 751 15.78 -37.22 -18.59
N GLU A 752 15.01 -38.05 -17.88
CA GLU A 752 15.51 -38.86 -16.75
C GLU A 752 16.62 -39.81 -17.21
N ALA A 753 16.39 -40.55 -18.30
CA ALA A 753 17.38 -41.47 -18.86
C ALA A 753 18.67 -40.75 -19.27
N LEU A 754 18.58 -39.64 -20.01
CA LEU A 754 19.73 -38.82 -20.41
C LEU A 754 20.49 -38.23 -19.19
N THR A 755 19.79 -37.90 -18.11
CA THR A 755 20.41 -37.38 -16.87
C THR A 755 21.28 -38.44 -16.18
N THR A 756 21.01 -39.73 -16.42
CA THR A 756 21.80 -40.87 -15.93
C THR A 756 22.88 -41.39 -16.90
N ASP A 757 22.99 -40.82 -18.11
CA ASP A 757 23.95 -41.28 -19.12
C ASP A 757 25.38 -40.82 -18.78
N GLU A 758 26.21 -41.76 -18.31
CA GLU A 758 27.59 -41.48 -17.91
C GLU A 758 28.50 -40.95 -19.03
N GLU A 759 28.22 -41.21 -20.31
CA GLU A 759 29.07 -40.72 -21.40
C GLU A 759 28.71 -39.30 -21.81
N LEU A 760 27.42 -38.98 -21.82
CA LEU A 760 26.88 -37.66 -22.07
C LEU A 760 27.33 -36.67 -21.00
N THR A 761 27.26 -37.08 -19.72
CA THR A 761 27.51 -36.24 -18.54
C THR A 761 28.99 -36.16 -18.13
N ARG A 762 29.87 -37.00 -18.70
CA ARG A 762 31.27 -37.15 -18.25
C ARG A 762 32.06 -35.84 -18.28
N GLY A 763 32.38 -35.32 -17.09
CA GLY A 763 33.20 -34.11 -16.92
C GLY A 763 32.45 -32.79 -17.10
N ALA A 764 31.11 -32.83 -17.13
CA ALA A 764 30.27 -31.63 -17.14
C ALA A 764 29.83 -31.21 -15.73
N ARG A 765 29.43 -29.95 -15.59
CA ARG A 765 28.52 -29.48 -14.54
C ARG A 765 27.08 -29.62 -15.06
N LEU A 766 26.24 -30.34 -14.31
CA LEU A 766 24.84 -30.57 -14.67
C LEU A 766 23.91 -29.59 -13.95
N PHE A 767 22.84 -29.18 -14.63
CA PHE A 767 21.70 -28.47 -14.06
C PHE A 767 20.42 -29.16 -14.51
N THR A 768 19.60 -29.57 -13.55
CA THR A 768 18.36 -30.33 -13.77
C THR A 768 17.10 -29.55 -13.39
N THR A 769 17.20 -28.22 -13.33
CA THR A 769 16.12 -27.31 -12.90
C THR A 769 14.94 -27.29 -13.87
N ASP A 770 15.21 -27.50 -15.17
CA ASP A 770 14.23 -27.50 -16.25
C ASP A 770 14.86 -28.23 -17.46
N GLY A 771 14.53 -29.50 -17.62
CA GLY A 771 15.28 -30.41 -18.50
C GLY A 771 16.66 -30.74 -17.94
N LEU A 772 17.61 -30.99 -18.85
CA LEU A 772 19.01 -31.29 -18.58
C LEU A 772 19.91 -30.29 -19.33
N ARG A 773 20.53 -29.37 -18.58
CA ARG A 773 21.60 -28.49 -19.07
C ARG A 773 22.96 -29.02 -18.62
N ILE A 774 23.88 -29.13 -19.57
CA ILE A 774 25.19 -29.77 -19.46
C ILE A 774 26.25 -28.74 -19.82
N GLU A 775 27.02 -28.27 -18.84
CA GLU A 775 28.07 -27.27 -19.04
C GLU A 775 29.48 -27.87 -18.95
N PHE A 776 30.27 -27.70 -20.01
CA PHE A 776 31.69 -27.96 -20.06
C PHE A 776 32.49 -26.63 -20.00
N SER A 777 33.81 -26.71 -19.96
CA SER A 777 34.70 -25.53 -19.97
C SER A 777 34.63 -24.74 -21.29
N THR A 778 34.44 -25.42 -22.42
CA THR A 778 34.43 -24.84 -23.78
C THR A 778 33.04 -24.41 -24.26
N GLY A 779 31.98 -25.06 -23.78
CA GLY A 779 30.60 -24.80 -24.19
C GLY A 779 29.57 -25.55 -23.36
N TRP A 780 28.29 -25.44 -23.72
CA TRP A 780 27.17 -26.09 -23.05
C TRP A 780 26.08 -26.54 -24.04
N GLY A 781 25.27 -27.51 -23.61
CA GLY A 781 24.07 -27.95 -24.30
C GLY A 781 22.89 -28.09 -23.33
N LEU A 782 21.68 -27.86 -23.82
CA LEU A 782 20.42 -28.06 -23.12
C LEU A 782 19.52 -28.99 -23.93
N ILE A 783 18.79 -29.86 -23.24
CA ILE A 783 17.60 -30.54 -23.74
C ILE A 783 16.51 -30.46 -22.67
N ARG A 784 15.31 -29.99 -23.01
CA ARG A 784 14.18 -29.83 -22.06
C ARG A 784 12.84 -30.23 -22.69
N PRO A 785 11.85 -30.69 -21.91
CA PRO A 785 10.52 -30.96 -22.42
C PRO A 785 9.77 -29.64 -22.65
N SER A 786 9.08 -29.51 -23.78
CA SER A 786 8.15 -28.39 -23.98
C SER A 786 6.97 -28.51 -23.02
N ASN A 787 6.53 -27.37 -22.47
CA ASN A 787 5.38 -27.30 -21.57
C ASN A 787 4.08 -26.96 -22.32
N THR A 788 4.15 -26.86 -23.66
CA THR A 788 3.05 -26.43 -24.54
C THR A 788 2.83 -27.34 -25.75
N THR A 789 3.77 -28.27 -26.01
CA THR A 789 3.77 -29.18 -27.18
C THR A 789 4.41 -30.54 -26.83
N PRO A 790 4.07 -31.62 -27.56
CA PRO A 790 4.71 -32.94 -27.43
C PRO A 790 6.09 -32.96 -28.10
N SER A 791 7.02 -32.15 -27.61
CA SER A 791 8.36 -32.01 -28.15
C SER A 791 9.43 -31.79 -27.07
N LEU A 792 10.67 -32.12 -27.43
CA LEU A 792 11.88 -31.70 -26.71
C LEU A 792 12.48 -30.48 -27.42
N THR A 793 12.86 -29.45 -26.68
CA THR A 793 13.60 -28.31 -27.24
C THR A 793 15.05 -28.30 -26.75
N LEU A 794 15.96 -27.91 -27.64
CA LEU A 794 17.41 -27.97 -27.44
C LEU A 794 18.10 -26.67 -27.88
N ARG A 795 19.18 -26.32 -27.18
CA ARG A 795 20.11 -25.26 -27.59
C ARG A 795 21.54 -25.70 -27.26
N PHE A 796 22.49 -25.40 -28.14
CA PHE A 796 23.92 -25.63 -27.92
C PHE A 796 24.69 -24.34 -28.14
N ALA A 797 25.70 -24.06 -27.32
CA ALA A 797 26.58 -22.91 -27.53
C ALA A 797 27.99 -23.12 -26.95
N GLY A 798 29.02 -22.56 -27.57
CA GLY A 798 30.39 -22.62 -27.06
C GLY A 798 31.37 -21.72 -27.80
N ASP A 799 32.65 -21.88 -27.47
CA ASP A 799 33.75 -21.11 -28.04
C ASP A 799 33.94 -21.25 -29.56
N SER A 800 33.35 -22.27 -30.17
CA SER A 800 33.57 -22.63 -31.58
C SER A 800 32.49 -23.55 -32.12
N GLU A 801 32.32 -23.55 -33.46
CA GLU A 801 31.46 -24.51 -34.16
C GLU A 801 31.90 -25.97 -33.91
N GLN A 802 33.21 -26.22 -33.77
CA GLN A 802 33.73 -27.55 -33.45
C GLN A 802 33.30 -28.02 -32.04
N THR A 803 33.26 -27.13 -31.05
CA THR A 803 32.69 -27.41 -29.73
C THR A 803 31.19 -27.72 -29.83
N ILE A 804 30.41 -26.95 -30.61
CA ILE A 804 28.97 -27.21 -30.84
C ILE A 804 28.75 -28.59 -31.47
N ALA A 805 29.42 -28.89 -32.59
CA ALA A 805 29.29 -30.16 -33.30
C ALA A 805 29.68 -31.35 -32.39
N SER A 806 30.68 -31.18 -31.53
CA SER A 806 31.10 -32.20 -30.56
C SER A 806 30.02 -32.46 -29.47
N MET A 807 29.31 -31.43 -29.03
CA MET A 807 28.20 -31.56 -28.06
C MET A 807 26.94 -32.12 -28.70
N GLN A 808 26.61 -31.68 -29.93
CA GLN A 808 25.54 -32.26 -30.74
C GLN A 808 25.77 -33.75 -30.97
N GLN A 809 26.97 -34.16 -31.37
CA GLN A 809 27.29 -35.58 -31.57
C GLN A 809 27.16 -36.41 -30.29
N ARG A 810 27.57 -35.88 -29.13
CA ARG A 810 27.36 -36.55 -27.82
C ARG A 810 25.87 -36.69 -27.48
N MET A 811 25.09 -35.62 -27.64
CA MET A 811 23.65 -35.66 -27.39
C MET A 811 22.94 -36.64 -28.34
N LYS A 812 23.31 -36.64 -29.62
CA LYS A 812 22.82 -37.58 -30.64
C LYS A 812 23.10 -39.03 -30.28
N GLN A 813 24.32 -39.34 -29.82
CA GLN A 813 24.71 -40.67 -29.34
C GLN A 813 23.90 -41.12 -28.12
N ALA A 814 23.66 -40.23 -27.15
CA ALA A 814 22.83 -40.54 -25.98
C ALA A 814 21.34 -40.72 -26.35
N LEU A 815 20.79 -39.85 -27.21
CA LEU A 815 19.44 -40.00 -27.76
C LEU A 815 19.28 -41.33 -28.51
N THR A 816 20.29 -41.75 -29.30
CA THR A 816 20.27 -43.05 -29.99
C THR A 816 20.32 -44.25 -29.03
N ARG A 817 20.83 -44.09 -27.80
CA ARG A 817 20.78 -45.14 -26.77
C ARG A 817 19.41 -45.24 -26.09
N HIS A 818 18.83 -44.11 -25.70
CA HIS A 818 17.65 -44.07 -24.82
C HIS A 818 16.32 -43.85 -25.54
N ALA A 819 16.35 -43.34 -26.78
CA ALA A 819 15.18 -43.05 -27.62
C ALA A 819 15.55 -43.13 -29.13
N PRO A 820 15.99 -44.29 -29.64
CA PRO A 820 16.48 -44.49 -31.02
C PRO A 820 15.44 -44.18 -32.12
N GLU A 821 14.17 -44.06 -31.78
CA GLU A 821 13.07 -43.71 -32.68
C GLU A 821 12.95 -42.20 -32.99
N LEU A 822 13.66 -41.34 -32.25
CA LEU A 822 13.59 -39.89 -32.42
C LEU A 822 14.35 -39.41 -33.67
N LYS A 823 13.70 -38.53 -34.44
CA LYS A 823 14.33 -37.84 -35.58
C LYS A 823 15.16 -36.67 -35.07
N VAL A 824 16.46 -36.88 -34.86
CA VAL A 824 17.39 -35.83 -34.43
C VAL A 824 17.75 -34.92 -35.63
N PRO A 825 17.50 -33.59 -35.58
CA PRO A 825 17.68 -32.66 -36.71
C PRO A 825 19.12 -32.13 -36.87
N PHE A 826 20.09 -32.84 -36.31
CA PHE A 826 21.54 -32.57 -36.36
C PHE A 826 22.27 -33.91 -36.29
#